data_AF-A0A524LVY5-F1
#
_entry.id   AF-A0A524LVY5-F1
#
_cell.length_a   1.000
_cell.length_b   1.000
_cell.length_c   1.000
_cell.angle_alpha   90.00
_cell.angle_beta   90.00
_cell.angle_gamma   90.00
#
_symmetry.space_group_name_H-M   'P 1'
#
loop_
_entity.id
_entity.type
_entity.pdbx_description
1 polymer ?
#
loop_
_entity_poly.entity_id
_entity_poly.type
_entity_poly.pdbx_seq_one_letter_code
_entity_poly.pdbx_strand_id
1 'polypeptide(L)'
;MSTFDIRPDAPGLLRTESLSVTIVFNRTGPTTGRISWNIPTPAAGCTAETQAYCGMLVTLDTTPAGPDKSPTNGQIYASDPTADANLFSGDTISTALVIGAFYQDNTTTFFDITGLKPNTPYYVSGYPTDCQYRYYGPGVHAYSQNLTTQRGTDSTSGTQVVALNPSNQNFVVDSSGQPFAINSLAPSESGSGLTLTDITGLAPGVEYNFMIQLGVVPAPVTPGPPPGICPPVPPTYTITINGTDGATYQELIDAINEELAQLGNPPVSPYPPNANGLYWNSTSQKLFQWDGYVHIELPVIVQTTSPTIVVVGSYWYNPDTGVLQIWNGVSWTAVVVITFATDPMEPICDTTHWFDGTTGYLWNGTTWCEKVTYTSNVDPSVQYPAPCGSFWYDTDDLILYRWNIEYNSWTETLAIQYSQDPNALPVGAYWFDETNMVLNAWDTPNPGWNVQANVAIQETAPTTPAPGKFWYNPATMELWQWDGFMWVALEVIPFPSDPTVRSTCDLWWDTTTDEMKIWDSVNNEWDVAAVFYQQDEDPTLPPTLSDGDLWYDPNTSILYVWQNNCFIVASYINWTTDPVTTILDGTIWYDGTIWYVKTVGVWVAFNPTVTTQDPSMIAIGSYWFNTSNNTLQIWNGAAWVNVAYSTTPFTPVTGSSWFNTATNTLMVWNGTTWVPATPAAMVEMDCAGNLLFTDNTL
;
A
#
# COMPACT_ATOMS: atom_id res chain seq x y z
N MET A 1 30.84 -51.13 -57.09
CA MET A 1 29.53 -51.78 -56.96
C MET A 1 29.52 -52.51 -55.64
N SER A 2 28.96 -51.91 -54.58
CA SER A 2 28.80 -52.56 -53.28
C SER A 2 27.61 -53.53 -53.36
N THR A 3 27.90 -54.81 -53.28
CA THR A 3 26.89 -55.85 -53.12
C THR A 3 26.32 -55.78 -51.71
N PHE A 4 25.04 -55.45 -51.66
CA PHE A 4 24.06 -55.66 -50.59
C PHE A 4 24.56 -56.32 -49.30
N ASP A 5 24.58 -55.50 -48.24
CA ASP A 5 24.07 -55.85 -46.91
C ASP A 5 22.70 -56.54 -47.03
N ILE A 6 22.59 -57.79 -46.56
CA ILE A 6 21.49 -58.41 -45.79
C ILE A 6 22.00 -59.75 -45.21
N ARG A 7 21.73 -59.95 -43.92
CA ARG A 7 22.23 -60.93 -42.94
C ARG A 7 21.76 -62.38 -43.20
N PRO A 8 22.51 -63.41 -42.75
CA PRO A 8 22.19 -64.04 -41.45
C PRO A 8 23.43 -64.65 -40.75
N ASP A 9 23.96 -63.92 -39.77
CA ASP A 9 24.66 -64.49 -38.62
C ASP A 9 24.32 -63.58 -37.44
N ALA A 10 24.45 -64.05 -36.19
CA ALA A 10 24.11 -63.32 -34.97
C ALA A 10 25.23 -62.35 -34.52
N PRO A 11 25.65 -61.35 -35.33
CA PRO A 11 27.03 -60.94 -35.44
C PRO A 11 27.30 -59.83 -34.42
N GLY A 12 27.65 -60.23 -33.21
CA GLY A 12 27.99 -59.29 -32.15
C GLY A 12 27.83 -59.87 -30.76
N LEU A 13 26.99 -60.89 -30.55
CA LEU A 13 26.73 -61.41 -29.20
C LEU A 13 28.00 -61.98 -28.55
N LEU A 14 28.74 -62.85 -29.26
CA LEU A 14 30.03 -63.35 -28.75
C LEU A 14 31.02 -62.20 -28.49
N ARG A 15 31.05 -61.17 -29.36
CA ARG A 15 31.90 -59.98 -29.16
C ARG A 15 31.50 -59.20 -27.90
N THR A 16 30.23 -58.89 -27.74
CA THR A 16 29.67 -58.17 -26.59
C THR A 16 29.93 -58.91 -25.28
N GLU A 17 29.70 -60.23 -25.27
CA GLU A 17 29.99 -61.08 -24.12
C GLU A 17 31.49 -61.11 -23.84
N SER A 18 32.33 -61.31 -24.87
CA SER A 18 33.79 -61.34 -24.73
C SER A 18 34.40 -60.07 -24.16
N LEU A 19 33.82 -58.89 -24.47
CA LEU A 19 34.27 -57.61 -23.92
C LEU A 19 34.08 -57.50 -22.40
N SER A 20 33.20 -58.32 -21.82
CA SER A 20 33.01 -58.40 -20.36
C SER A 20 33.89 -59.46 -19.68
N VAL A 21 34.64 -60.26 -20.45
CA VAL A 21 35.55 -61.27 -19.92
C VAL A 21 36.87 -60.64 -19.52
N THR A 22 37.23 -60.78 -18.24
CA THR A 22 38.52 -60.40 -17.68
C THR A 22 39.30 -61.66 -17.38
N ILE A 23 40.45 -61.83 -18.03
CA ILE A 23 41.38 -62.93 -17.73
C ILE A 23 42.54 -62.42 -16.87
N VAL A 24 42.94 -63.22 -15.88
CA VAL A 24 44.00 -62.91 -14.91
C VAL A 24 44.98 -64.06 -14.87
N PHE A 25 46.27 -63.75 -14.87
CA PHE A 25 47.35 -64.70 -14.64
C PHE A 25 48.07 -64.38 -13.34
N ASN A 26 47.97 -65.29 -12.38
CA ASN A 26 48.62 -65.17 -11.07
C ASN A 26 49.69 -66.26 -10.93
N ARG A 27 50.96 -65.88 -10.80
CA ARG A 27 52.01 -66.84 -10.43
C ARG A 27 51.80 -67.30 -9.00
N THR A 28 51.50 -68.59 -8.81
CA THR A 28 51.31 -69.21 -7.49
C THR A 28 52.62 -69.76 -6.92
N GLY A 29 53.66 -69.86 -7.75
CA GLY A 29 55.01 -70.26 -7.38
C GLY A 29 56.03 -69.97 -8.48
N PRO A 30 57.32 -70.32 -8.29
CA PRO A 30 58.36 -70.11 -9.29
C PRO A 30 58.14 -70.92 -10.58
N THR A 31 57.47 -72.08 -10.48
CA THR A 31 57.19 -73.02 -11.58
C THR A 31 55.71 -73.28 -11.83
N THR A 32 54.82 -72.62 -11.09
CA THR A 32 53.36 -72.82 -11.15
C THR A 32 52.61 -71.49 -11.25
N GLY A 33 51.46 -71.49 -11.92
CA GLY A 33 50.60 -70.32 -12.03
C GLY A 33 49.14 -70.71 -12.16
N ARG A 34 48.25 -69.78 -11.83
CA ARG A 34 46.80 -69.91 -11.98
C ARG A 34 46.33 -68.92 -13.04
N ILE A 35 45.55 -69.41 -14.00
CA ILE A 35 44.82 -68.56 -14.92
C ILE A 35 43.35 -68.59 -14.49
N SER A 36 42.72 -67.42 -14.40
CA SER A 36 41.30 -67.31 -14.04
C SER A 36 40.58 -66.27 -14.88
N TRP A 37 39.29 -66.46 -15.13
CA TRP A 37 38.42 -65.50 -15.83
C TRP A 37 36.98 -65.57 -15.31
N ASN A 38 36.18 -64.54 -15.56
CA ASN A 38 34.74 -64.56 -15.31
C ASN A 38 33.96 -65.11 -16.51
N ILE A 39 32.84 -65.78 -16.25
CA ILE A 39 31.86 -66.12 -17.29
C ILE A 39 31.09 -64.83 -17.65
N PRO A 40 31.01 -64.45 -18.93
CA PRO A 40 30.33 -63.22 -19.33
C PRO A 40 28.82 -63.35 -19.20
N THR A 41 28.12 -62.27 -18.90
CA THR A 41 26.65 -62.27 -18.91
C THR A 41 26.13 -62.40 -20.35
N PRO A 42 25.04 -63.14 -20.62
CA PRO A 42 24.48 -63.26 -21.96
C PRO A 42 24.17 -61.87 -22.58
N ALA A 43 24.57 -61.65 -23.83
CA ALA A 43 24.36 -60.35 -24.49
C ALA A 43 22.90 -60.13 -24.94
N ALA A 44 22.08 -61.18 -24.99
CA ALA A 44 20.67 -61.12 -25.31
C ALA A 44 19.84 -61.87 -24.25
N GLY A 45 19.22 -61.15 -23.31
CA GLY A 45 18.34 -61.72 -22.29
C GLY A 45 19.05 -62.13 -20.99
N CYS A 46 18.26 -62.46 -19.95
CA CYS A 46 18.77 -62.80 -18.61
C CYS A 46 18.99 -64.31 -18.38
N THR A 47 18.86 -65.14 -19.41
CA THR A 47 18.88 -66.61 -19.31
C THR A 47 20.11 -67.19 -19.97
N ALA A 48 20.76 -68.17 -19.34
CA ALA A 48 21.94 -68.85 -19.89
C ALA A 48 21.71 -69.52 -21.26
N GLU A 49 20.45 -69.82 -21.61
CA GLU A 49 20.07 -70.46 -22.88
C GLU A 49 20.33 -69.61 -24.14
N THR A 50 20.53 -68.30 -23.98
CA THR A 50 20.77 -67.36 -25.08
C THR A 50 22.22 -66.85 -25.12
N GLN A 51 23.10 -67.42 -24.30
CA GLN A 51 24.51 -67.06 -24.20
C GLN A 51 25.28 -67.52 -25.45
N ALA A 52 26.02 -66.60 -26.08
CA ALA A 52 26.88 -66.92 -27.22
C ALA A 52 28.21 -67.53 -26.79
N TYR A 53 28.75 -67.14 -25.64
CA TYR A 53 29.91 -67.73 -24.98
C TYR A 53 29.61 -69.19 -24.66
N CYS A 54 30.47 -70.07 -25.19
CA CYS A 54 30.35 -71.51 -25.09
C CYS A 54 31.74 -72.13 -24.85
N GLY A 55 32.59 -71.43 -24.10
CA GLY A 55 33.93 -71.89 -23.80
C GLY A 55 35.05 -70.87 -23.98
N MET A 56 36.27 -71.31 -23.65
CA MET A 56 37.49 -70.52 -23.69
C MET A 56 38.66 -71.35 -24.20
N LEU A 57 39.43 -70.78 -25.14
CA LEU A 57 40.76 -71.26 -25.48
C LEU A 57 41.81 -70.34 -24.84
N VAL A 58 42.78 -70.90 -24.10
CA VAL A 58 43.81 -70.14 -23.40
C VAL A 58 45.18 -70.49 -23.96
N THR A 59 45.93 -69.46 -24.36
CA THR A 59 47.30 -69.59 -24.84
C THR A 59 48.31 -68.92 -23.93
N LEU A 60 49.54 -69.41 -23.99
CA LEU A 60 50.68 -68.93 -23.21
C LEU A 60 51.90 -68.79 -24.12
N ASP A 61 52.57 -67.65 -24.07
CA ASP A 61 53.81 -67.41 -24.79
C ASP A 61 54.77 -66.55 -23.95
N THR A 62 56.05 -66.54 -24.30
CA THR A 62 57.06 -65.62 -23.76
C THR A 62 57.15 -64.30 -24.52
N THR A 63 56.36 -64.15 -25.59
CA THR A 63 56.19 -62.91 -26.35
C THR A 63 54.70 -62.53 -26.44
N PRO A 64 54.35 -61.22 -26.47
CA PRO A 64 52.95 -60.78 -26.54
C PRO A 64 52.17 -61.40 -27.71
N ALA A 65 50.86 -61.54 -27.54
CA ALA A 65 49.92 -61.92 -28.59
C ALA A 65 49.97 -60.93 -29.76
N GLY A 66 49.86 -61.47 -30.97
CA GLY A 66 49.74 -60.75 -32.24
C GLY A 66 48.77 -61.47 -33.17
N PRO A 67 48.45 -60.90 -34.35
CA PRO A 67 47.48 -61.50 -35.28
C PRO A 67 47.85 -62.92 -35.75
N ASP A 68 49.14 -63.27 -35.75
CA ASP A 68 49.66 -64.61 -36.10
C ASP A 68 49.45 -65.66 -34.98
N LYS A 69 49.07 -65.23 -33.77
CA LYS A 69 48.85 -66.08 -32.60
C LYS A 69 47.36 -66.23 -32.24
N SER A 70 46.47 -65.74 -33.08
CA SER A 70 45.02 -65.89 -32.91
C SER A 70 44.53 -67.23 -33.49
N PRO A 71 43.56 -67.90 -32.85
CA PRO A 71 43.00 -69.16 -33.34
C PRO A 71 42.17 -68.97 -34.62
N THR A 72 42.06 -70.04 -35.40
CA THR A 72 41.25 -70.07 -36.63
C THR A 72 39.85 -70.59 -36.34
N ASN A 73 38.81 -69.86 -36.77
CA ASN A 73 37.41 -70.30 -36.62
C ASN A 73 37.19 -71.70 -37.21
N GLY A 74 36.47 -72.55 -36.48
CA GLY A 74 36.17 -73.93 -36.87
C GLY A 74 37.28 -74.94 -36.58
N GLN A 75 38.47 -74.51 -36.15
CA GLN A 75 39.53 -75.41 -35.69
C GLN A 75 39.40 -75.65 -34.18
N ILE A 76 39.46 -76.91 -33.76
CA ILE A 76 39.48 -77.34 -32.36
C ILE A 76 40.95 -77.63 -31.99
N TYR A 77 41.39 -77.13 -30.84
CA TYR A 77 42.77 -77.28 -30.36
C TYR A 77 42.82 -78.21 -29.14
N ALA A 78 43.87 -79.02 -29.06
CA ALA A 78 44.23 -79.79 -27.88
C ALA A 78 45.09 -78.95 -26.92
N SER A 79 44.79 -79.00 -25.62
CA SER A 79 45.56 -78.28 -24.61
C SER A 79 46.38 -79.18 -23.71
N ASP A 80 47.52 -78.67 -23.22
CA ASP A 80 48.33 -79.29 -22.17
C ASP A 80 48.68 -78.23 -21.10
N PRO A 81 48.27 -78.38 -19.82
CA PRO A 81 48.49 -77.38 -18.78
C PRO A 81 49.94 -77.33 -18.25
N THR A 82 50.93 -77.43 -19.14
CA THR A 82 52.36 -77.22 -18.88
C THR A 82 52.90 -76.07 -19.73
N ALA A 83 53.76 -75.25 -19.15
CA ALA A 83 54.48 -74.17 -19.82
C ALA A 83 55.89 -74.60 -20.29
N ASP A 84 56.27 -75.86 -20.08
CA ASP A 84 57.55 -76.40 -20.53
C ASP A 84 57.45 -76.90 -21.97
N ALA A 85 57.97 -76.10 -22.91
CA ALA A 85 57.94 -76.42 -24.33
C ALA A 85 58.59 -77.77 -24.72
N ASN A 86 59.46 -78.36 -23.88
CA ASN A 86 60.04 -79.68 -24.15
C ASN A 86 59.15 -80.84 -23.69
N LEU A 87 58.21 -80.57 -22.78
CA LEU A 87 57.28 -81.55 -22.23
C LEU A 87 55.83 -81.31 -22.68
N PHE A 88 55.59 -80.22 -23.43
CA PHE A 88 54.27 -79.82 -23.91
C PHE A 88 53.78 -80.74 -25.03
N SER A 89 52.58 -81.27 -24.84
CA SER A 89 51.92 -82.25 -25.72
C SER A 89 50.63 -81.73 -26.37
N GLY A 90 50.27 -80.47 -26.12
CA GLY A 90 49.13 -79.78 -26.74
C GLY A 90 49.48 -79.16 -28.10
N ASP A 91 48.50 -78.46 -28.68
CA ASP A 91 48.68 -77.72 -29.93
C ASP A 91 49.39 -76.38 -29.70
N THR A 92 49.99 -75.87 -30.77
CA THR A 92 50.61 -74.54 -30.80
C THR A 92 50.00 -73.66 -31.88
N ILE A 93 49.76 -72.38 -31.57
CA ILE A 93 49.36 -71.36 -32.54
C ILE A 93 50.54 -70.42 -32.74
N SER A 94 51.23 -70.56 -33.87
CA SER A 94 52.55 -69.94 -34.06
C SER A 94 53.49 -70.39 -32.92
N THR A 95 53.99 -69.46 -32.10
CA THR A 95 54.84 -69.77 -30.93
C THR A 95 54.06 -69.93 -29.61
N ALA A 96 52.74 -69.69 -29.60
CA ALA A 96 51.94 -69.74 -28.39
C ALA A 96 51.46 -71.17 -28.09
N LEU A 97 51.71 -71.64 -26.86
CA LEU A 97 51.27 -72.94 -26.36
C LEU A 97 49.79 -72.88 -25.98
N VAL A 98 48.97 -73.81 -26.47
CA VAL A 98 47.58 -73.96 -26.01
C VAL A 98 47.56 -74.65 -24.65
N ILE A 99 47.46 -73.87 -23.58
CA ILE A 99 47.54 -74.39 -22.20
C ILE A 99 46.18 -74.73 -21.59
N GLY A 100 45.08 -74.30 -22.20
CA GLY A 100 43.73 -74.69 -21.82
C GLY A 100 42.76 -74.61 -22.99
N ALA A 101 41.90 -75.61 -23.16
CA ALA A 101 40.87 -75.65 -24.18
C ALA A 101 39.55 -76.16 -23.57
N PHE A 102 38.64 -75.24 -23.27
CA PHE A 102 37.39 -75.49 -22.54
C PHE A 102 36.22 -75.28 -23.48
N TYR A 103 35.98 -76.22 -24.39
CA TYR A 103 34.87 -76.13 -25.33
C TYR A 103 33.56 -76.61 -24.73
N GLN A 104 32.48 -75.89 -24.99
CA GLN A 104 31.14 -76.16 -24.43
C GLN A 104 31.13 -76.16 -22.89
N ASP A 105 32.02 -75.38 -22.28
CA ASP A 105 32.15 -75.23 -20.84
C ASP A 105 31.93 -73.77 -20.42
N ASN A 106 30.77 -73.54 -19.80
CA ASN A 106 30.33 -72.23 -19.34
C ASN A 106 30.47 -72.07 -17.82
N THR A 107 31.23 -72.95 -17.18
CA THR A 107 31.31 -73.05 -15.72
C THR A 107 32.72 -72.94 -15.19
N THR A 108 33.72 -73.42 -15.93
CA THR A 108 35.11 -73.29 -15.54
C THR A 108 35.53 -71.83 -15.61
N THR A 109 36.09 -71.36 -14.50
CA THR A 109 36.57 -69.98 -14.32
C THR A 109 38.05 -69.92 -13.97
N PHE A 110 38.72 -71.06 -13.78
CA PHE A 110 40.17 -71.11 -13.55
C PHE A 110 40.76 -72.50 -13.79
N PHE A 111 42.07 -72.54 -14.01
CA PHE A 111 42.89 -73.75 -13.95
C PHE A 111 44.33 -73.40 -13.56
N ASP A 112 45.07 -74.40 -13.09
CA ASP A 112 46.48 -74.25 -12.72
C ASP A 112 47.39 -74.84 -13.81
N ILE A 113 48.52 -74.19 -14.03
CA ILE A 113 49.58 -74.64 -14.94
C ILE A 113 50.88 -74.88 -14.18
N THR A 114 51.68 -75.78 -14.73
CA THR A 114 53.03 -76.11 -14.24
C THR A 114 54.09 -75.82 -15.31
N GLY A 115 55.38 -76.06 -15.05
CA GLY A 115 56.44 -75.90 -16.05
C GLY A 115 56.88 -74.46 -16.33
N LEU A 116 56.42 -73.48 -15.55
CA LEU A 116 56.90 -72.09 -15.70
C LEU A 116 58.39 -71.98 -15.33
N LYS A 117 59.11 -71.10 -16.00
CA LYS A 117 60.49 -70.76 -15.63
C LYS A 117 60.52 -69.55 -14.68
N PRO A 118 61.37 -69.57 -13.63
CA PRO A 118 61.61 -68.39 -12.80
C PRO A 118 62.08 -67.20 -13.65
N ASN A 119 61.68 -65.97 -13.27
CA ASN A 119 62.09 -64.72 -13.91
C ASN A 119 61.84 -64.61 -15.43
N THR A 120 60.94 -65.45 -15.98
CA THR A 120 60.56 -65.41 -17.40
C THR A 120 59.20 -64.73 -17.54
N PRO A 121 59.04 -63.69 -18.38
CA PRO A 121 57.74 -63.10 -18.64
C PRO A 121 56.88 -64.08 -19.43
N TYR A 122 55.62 -64.21 -19.04
CA TYR A 122 54.63 -65.01 -19.75
C TYR A 122 53.40 -64.16 -20.05
N TYR A 123 52.92 -64.27 -21.27
CA TYR A 123 51.81 -63.53 -21.85
C TYR A 123 50.65 -64.52 -22.06
N VAL A 124 49.64 -64.42 -21.19
CA VAL A 124 48.44 -65.26 -21.24
C VAL A 124 47.34 -64.54 -22.01
N SER A 125 46.76 -65.23 -22.98
CA SER A 125 45.64 -64.75 -23.79
C SER A 125 44.50 -65.76 -23.76
N GLY A 126 43.28 -65.29 -23.60
CA GLY A 126 42.05 -66.05 -23.70
C GLY A 126 41.30 -65.69 -24.99
N TYR A 127 40.75 -66.69 -25.66
CA TYR A 127 39.90 -66.54 -26.83
C TYR A 127 38.55 -67.17 -26.52
N PRO A 128 37.57 -66.39 -26.04
CA PRO A 128 36.20 -66.83 -25.91
C PRO A 128 35.69 -67.43 -27.22
N THR A 129 34.95 -68.53 -27.13
CA THR A 129 34.43 -69.23 -28.30
C THR A 129 32.94 -69.53 -28.15
N ASP A 130 32.22 -69.59 -29.27
CA ASP A 130 30.83 -70.05 -29.28
C ASP A 130 30.71 -71.57 -29.52
N CYS A 131 29.49 -72.10 -29.44
CA CYS A 131 29.26 -73.54 -29.59
C CYS A 131 29.53 -74.06 -31.02
N GLN A 132 29.85 -73.17 -31.96
CA GLN A 132 30.24 -73.49 -33.34
C GLN A 132 31.75 -73.34 -33.56
N TYR A 133 32.53 -73.14 -32.50
CA TYR A 133 33.99 -72.96 -32.53
C TYR A 133 34.44 -71.73 -33.30
N ARG A 134 33.63 -70.65 -33.29
CA ARG A 134 34.07 -69.33 -33.72
C ARG A 134 34.70 -68.63 -32.52
N TYR A 135 35.85 -67.99 -32.72
CA TYR A 135 36.61 -67.34 -31.66
C TYR A 135 36.45 -65.83 -31.72
N TYR A 136 36.49 -65.19 -30.55
CA TYR A 136 36.72 -63.75 -30.47
C TYR A 136 38.18 -63.43 -30.83
N GLY A 137 38.41 -63.18 -32.12
CA GLY A 137 39.74 -63.04 -32.72
C GLY A 137 40.71 -62.04 -32.06
N PRO A 138 40.24 -60.89 -31.53
CA PRO A 138 41.09 -59.97 -30.76
C PRO A 138 41.62 -60.56 -29.45
N GLY A 139 40.90 -61.52 -28.86
CA GLY A 139 41.24 -62.11 -27.55
C GLY A 139 40.99 -61.19 -26.36
N VAL A 140 41.14 -61.76 -25.17
CA VAL A 140 41.23 -61.08 -23.87
C VAL A 140 42.59 -61.43 -23.25
N HIS A 141 43.27 -60.47 -22.62
CA HIS A 141 44.68 -60.66 -22.24
C HIS A 141 44.90 -60.33 -20.77
N ALA A 142 45.73 -61.13 -20.10
CA ALA A 142 46.09 -60.91 -18.69
C ALA A 142 47.16 -59.82 -18.50
N TYR A 143 47.44 -59.05 -19.55
CA TYR A 143 48.47 -58.02 -19.62
C TYR A 143 48.04 -56.92 -20.59
N SER A 144 48.62 -55.73 -20.45
CA SER A 144 48.37 -54.61 -21.34
C SER A 144 49.02 -54.83 -22.71
N GLN A 145 48.25 -54.83 -23.79
CA GLN A 145 48.82 -54.79 -25.12
C GLN A 145 49.42 -53.42 -25.41
N ASN A 146 50.57 -53.38 -26.09
CA ASN A 146 51.15 -52.15 -26.58
C ASN A 146 50.37 -51.69 -27.83
N LEU A 147 49.30 -50.92 -27.62
CA LEU A 147 48.36 -50.47 -28.66
C LEU A 147 48.91 -49.34 -29.56
N THR A 148 50.23 -49.17 -29.67
CA THR A 148 50.83 -48.06 -30.46
C THR A 148 50.64 -48.18 -31.98
N THR A 149 50.12 -49.31 -32.49
CA THR A 149 49.90 -49.51 -33.94
C THR A 149 48.44 -49.77 -34.32
N GLN A 150 47.49 -49.69 -33.38
CA GLN A 150 46.05 -49.67 -33.67
C GLN A 150 45.38 -48.45 -33.00
N ARG A 151 45.72 -47.25 -33.47
CA ARG A 151 44.75 -46.13 -33.44
C ARG A 151 43.71 -46.37 -34.53
N GLY A 152 42.87 -47.38 -34.32
CA GLY A 152 41.62 -47.58 -35.06
C GLY A 152 40.51 -46.77 -34.39
N THR A 153 39.73 -46.09 -35.20
CA THR A 153 38.73 -45.04 -34.88
C THR A 153 37.43 -45.55 -34.25
N ASP A 154 37.44 -46.57 -33.38
CA ASP A 154 36.19 -47.14 -32.88
C ASP A 154 35.84 -46.64 -31.47
N SER A 155 34.87 -45.74 -31.45
CA SER A 155 34.18 -45.19 -30.28
C SER A 155 33.40 -46.26 -29.47
N THR A 156 33.31 -46.08 -28.16
CA THR A 156 32.16 -46.53 -27.34
C THR A 156 31.17 -45.37 -27.18
N SER A 157 29.86 -45.63 -27.39
CA SER A 157 28.79 -44.62 -27.25
C SER A 157 28.44 -44.30 -25.78
N GLY A 158 28.14 -43.05 -25.39
CA GLY A 158 27.99 -41.86 -26.23
C GLY A 158 27.94 -40.53 -25.48
N THR A 159 28.46 -39.51 -26.17
CA THR A 159 28.17 -38.09 -25.98
C THR A 159 27.97 -37.50 -27.38
N GLN A 160 26.91 -36.71 -27.56
CA GLN A 160 26.73 -35.93 -28.77
C GLN A 160 27.56 -34.65 -28.66
N VAL A 161 28.55 -34.49 -29.54
CA VAL A 161 29.05 -33.15 -29.88
C VAL A 161 28.11 -32.61 -30.95
N VAL A 162 27.29 -31.63 -30.60
CA VAL A 162 26.54 -30.89 -31.62
C VAL A 162 27.53 -29.92 -32.26
N ALA A 163 28.03 -30.27 -33.45
CA ALA A 163 28.76 -29.33 -34.29
C ALA A 163 27.74 -28.49 -35.08
N LEU A 164 27.47 -27.27 -34.62
CA LEU A 164 26.65 -26.29 -35.35
C LEU A 164 27.57 -25.42 -36.19
N ASN A 165 27.84 -25.89 -37.42
CA ASN A 165 28.09 -25.13 -38.66
C ASN A 165 29.05 -25.92 -39.59
N PRO A 166 28.55 -26.89 -40.39
CA PRO A 166 29.37 -27.50 -41.43
C PRO A 166 29.42 -26.68 -42.73
N SER A 167 28.96 -25.42 -42.75
CA SER A 167 28.98 -24.64 -44.00
C SER A 167 28.96 -23.13 -43.78
N ASN A 168 30.12 -22.56 -43.42
CA ASN A 168 30.51 -21.24 -43.93
C ASN A 168 31.92 -21.33 -44.52
N GLN A 169 32.12 -22.23 -45.48
CA GLN A 169 33.07 -21.97 -46.56
C GLN A 169 32.37 -20.97 -47.49
N ASN A 170 32.44 -19.68 -47.14
CA ASN A 170 32.16 -18.61 -48.08
C ASN A 170 33.19 -18.75 -49.21
N PHE A 171 32.76 -19.31 -50.34
CA PHE A 171 33.54 -19.34 -51.56
C PHE A 171 33.51 -17.94 -52.17
N VAL A 172 34.46 -17.09 -51.79
CA VAL A 172 34.66 -15.82 -52.49
C VAL A 172 35.30 -16.14 -53.84
N VAL A 173 34.50 -16.13 -54.89
CA VAL A 173 34.96 -16.01 -56.27
C VAL A 173 35.41 -14.57 -56.50
N ASP A 174 36.62 -14.38 -57.02
CA ASP A 174 36.94 -13.11 -57.66
C ASP A 174 36.09 -12.92 -58.92
N SER A 175 36.19 -11.74 -59.55
CA SER A 175 35.44 -11.39 -60.76
C SER A 175 35.74 -12.26 -62.00
N SER A 176 36.55 -13.32 -61.88
CA SER A 176 36.85 -14.29 -62.93
C SER A 176 36.45 -15.75 -62.61
N GLY A 177 35.89 -16.03 -61.42
CA GLY A 177 35.16 -17.27 -61.17
C GLY A 177 36.00 -18.54 -60.91
N GLN A 178 37.17 -18.46 -60.27
CA GLN A 178 37.94 -19.63 -59.82
C GLN A 178 38.25 -19.60 -58.31
N PRO A 179 38.26 -20.76 -57.61
CA PRO A 179 38.63 -20.86 -56.19
C PRO A 179 40.10 -20.53 -55.91
N PHE A 180 40.35 -19.76 -54.84
CA PHE A 180 41.68 -19.64 -54.22
C PHE A 180 41.64 -20.20 -52.79
N ALA A 181 42.63 -21.01 -52.40
CA ALA A 181 42.80 -21.49 -51.03
C ALA A 181 43.64 -20.48 -50.22
N ILE A 182 43.09 -19.94 -49.13
CA ILE A 182 43.82 -19.04 -48.23
C ILE A 182 44.50 -19.89 -47.14
N ASN A 183 45.73 -20.34 -47.42
CA ASN A 183 46.66 -20.78 -46.38
C ASN A 183 47.47 -19.55 -45.92
N SER A 184 47.06 -18.89 -44.83
CA SER A 184 47.97 -18.22 -43.87
C SER A 184 47.20 -17.34 -42.88
N LEU A 185 47.00 -17.84 -41.65
CA LEU A 185 47.23 -17.04 -40.44
C LEU A 185 47.76 -17.97 -39.35
N ALA A 186 48.90 -17.57 -38.78
CA ALA A 186 49.56 -18.20 -37.64
C ALA A 186 48.76 -17.94 -36.34
N PRO A 187 48.96 -18.74 -35.28
CA PRO A 187 48.10 -18.74 -34.10
C PRO A 187 48.37 -17.51 -33.23
N SER A 188 47.34 -16.68 -33.02
CA SER A 188 47.32 -15.64 -31.99
C SER A 188 46.04 -15.76 -31.16
N GLU A 189 46.19 -16.17 -29.90
CA GLU A 189 45.45 -15.72 -28.71
C GLU A 189 44.00 -15.16 -28.85
N SER A 190 43.09 -15.82 -29.55
CA SER A 190 41.65 -15.64 -29.33
C SER A 190 40.93 -16.99 -29.41
N GLY A 191 40.33 -17.39 -28.29
CA GLY A 191 39.75 -18.71 -28.05
C GLY A 191 38.77 -19.18 -29.13
N SER A 192 38.99 -20.39 -29.60
CA SER A 192 38.12 -21.14 -30.51
C SER A 192 36.93 -21.75 -29.75
N GLY A 193 36.13 -20.91 -29.10
CA GLY A 193 34.92 -21.29 -28.37
C GLY A 193 33.71 -20.52 -28.89
N LEU A 194 32.51 -21.04 -28.62
CA LEU A 194 31.25 -20.33 -28.90
C LEU A 194 31.13 -19.12 -27.97
N THR A 195 30.48 -18.05 -28.42
CA THR A 195 30.13 -16.88 -27.61
C THR A 195 28.64 -16.89 -27.24
N LEU A 196 28.26 -16.19 -26.17
CA LEU A 196 26.87 -16.07 -25.71
C LEU A 196 25.93 -15.50 -26.79
N THR A 197 26.44 -14.67 -27.69
CA THR A 197 25.68 -14.06 -28.80
C THR A 197 25.61 -14.93 -30.05
N ASP A 198 26.32 -16.06 -30.10
CA ASP A 198 26.29 -16.94 -31.26
C ASP A 198 24.92 -17.62 -31.36
N ILE A 199 24.46 -17.81 -32.60
CA ILE A 199 23.19 -18.49 -32.87
C ILE A 199 23.32 -20.00 -32.63
N THR A 200 22.28 -20.61 -32.06
CA THR A 200 22.23 -22.06 -31.79
C THR A 200 21.75 -22.86 -32.99
N GLY A 201 21.06 -22.23 -33.94
CA GLY A 201 20.41 -22.93 -35.05
C GLY A 201 19.23 -23.83 -34.63
N LEU A 202 18.69 -23.68 -33.41
CA LEU A 202 17.43 -24.31 -33.02
C LEU A 202 16.29 -23.74 -33.87
N ALA A 203 15.40 -24.61 -34.35
CA ALA A 203 14.29 -24.21 -35.19
C ALA A 203 13.18 -23.59 -34.31
N PRO A 204 12.75 -22.35 -34.60
CA PRO A 204 11.63 -21.74 -33.88
C PRO A 204 10.38 -22.61 -33.94
N GLY A 205 9.71 -22.79 -32.79
CA GLY A 205 8.50 -23.60 -32.65
C GLY A 205 8.73 -25.11 -32.51
N VAL A 206 9.98 -25.59 -32.54
CA VAL A 206 10.32 -27.00 -32.30
C VAL A 206 10.70 -27.20 -30.83
N GLU A 207 10.16 -28.21 -30.17
CA GLU A 207 10.52 -28.59 -28.80
C GLU A 207 11.73 -29.54 -28.78
N TYR A 208 12.69 -29.22 -27.93
CA TYR A 208 13.92 -29.98 -27.71
C TYR A 208 13.94 -30.51 -26.28
N ASN A 209 14.01 -31.83 -26.11
CA ASN A 209 14.00 -32.49 -24.81
C ASN A 209 15.41 -32.88 -24.39
N PHE A 210 15.84 -32.45 -23.21
CA PHE A 210 17.12 -32.83 -22.62
C PHE A 210 16.87 -33.69 -21.38
N MET A 211 17.43 -34.90 -21.38
CA MET A 211 17.40 -35.77 -20.20
C MET A 211 18.63 -35.49 -19.34
N ILE A 212 18.41 -35.16 -18.07
CA ILE A 212 19.44 -34.76 -17.11
C ILE A 212 19.38 -35.68 -15.91
N GLN A 213 20.53 -36.09 -15.39
CA GLN A 213 20.65 -36.85 -14.15
C GLN A 213 21.38 -36.00 -13.11
N LEU A 214 20.80 -35.88 -11.91
CA LEU A 214 21.40 -35.16 -10.77
C LEU A 214 21.82 -36.16 -9.69
N GLY A 215 22.80 -35.80 -8.87
CA GLY A 215 23.35 -36.65 -7.81
C GLY A 215 24.29 -37.74 -8.31
N VAL A 216 24.84 -37.59 -9.52
CA VAL A 216 25.75 -38.60 -10.10
C VAL A 216 27.14 -38.45 -9.50
N VAL A 217 27.50 -39.32 -8.56
CA VAL A 217 28.90 -39.46 -8.13
C VAL A 217 29.64 -40.28 -9.20
N PRO A 218 30.65 -39.73 -9.90
CA PRO A 218 31.42 -40.50 -10.86
C PRO A 218 32.08 -41.68 -10.15
N ALA A 219 31.86 -42.90 -10.63
CA ALA A 219 32.42 -44.08 -10.00
C ALA A 219 33.96 -43.96 -9.97
N PRO A 220 34.62 -44.16 -8.79
CA PRO A 220 36.06 -44.34 -8.79
C PRO A 220 36.40 -45.58 -9.63
N VAL A 221 37.48 -45.49 -10.40
CA VAL A 221 38.00 -46.57 -11.27
C VAL A 221 38.58 -47.69 -10.39
N THR A 222 37.73 -48.39 -9.64
CA THR A 222 38.07 -49.51 -8.77
C THR A 222 37.01 -50.61 -8.91
N PRO A 223 37.36 -51.88 -8.65
CA PRO A 223 36.47 -53.02 -8.89
C PRO A 223 35.14 -52.85 -8.15
N GLY A 224 34.04 -53.17 -8.85
CA GLY A 224 32.67 -52.89 -8.41
C GLY A 224 32.30 -53.43 -7.02
N PRO A 225 31.20 -52.92 -6.44
CA PRO A 225 30.76 -53.32 -5.11
C PRO A 225 30.43 -54.82 -5.05
N PRO A 226 30.49 -55.44 -3.85
CA PRO A 226 30.14 -56.84 -3.65
C PRO A 226 28.74 -57.17 -4.19
N PRO A 227 28.49 -58.42 -4.63
CA PRO A 227 27.18 -58.85 -5.12
C PRO A 227 26.08 -58.55 -4.09
N GLY A 228 25.06 -57.78 -4.49
CA GLY A 228 23.87 -57.50 -3.67
C GLY A 228 23.61 -56.04 -3.29
N ILE A 229 24.49 -55.09 -3.64
CA ILE A 229 24.26 -53.66 -3.41
C ILE A 229 23.94 -52.98 -4.75
N CYS A 230 22.66 -52.64 -4.98
CA CYS A 230 22.30 -51.71 -6.06
C CYS A 230 22.69 -50.30 -5.62
N PRO A 231 23.61 -49.59 -6.32
CA PRO A 231 23.76 -48.16 -6.09
C PRO A 231 22.41 -47.48 -6.38
N PRO A 232 22.01 -46.46 -5.58
CA PRO A 232 20.79 -45.72 -5.85
C PRO A 232 20.84 -45.18 -7.28
N VAL A 233 19.79 -45.44 -8.05
CA VAL A 233 19.66 -44.89 -9.41
C VAL A 233 19.45 -43.38 -9.26
N PRO A 234 20.35 -42.52 -9.78
CA PRO A 234 20.19 -41.08 -9.67
C PRO A 234 18.89 -40.63 -10.35
N PRO A 235 18.16 -39.68 -9.75
CA PRO A 235 16.92 -39.16 -10.34
C PRO A 235 17.20 -38.58 -11.73
N THR A 236 16.33 -38.90 -12.69
CA THR A 236 16.41 -38.44 -14.07
C THR A 236 15.25 -37.49 -14.34
N TYR A 237 15.57 -36.33 -14.89
CA TYR A 237 14.64 -35.26 -15.23
C TYR A 237 14.65 -35.03 -16.74
N THR A 238 13.53 -34.59 -17.29
CA THR A 238 13.45 -34.13 -18.69
C THR A 238 13.11 -32.66 -18.65
N ILE A 239 13.96 -31.82 -19.22
CA ILE A 239 13.64 -30.41 -19.49
C ILE A 239 13.28 -30.26 -20.97
N THR A 240 12.35 -29.37 -21.26
CA THR A 240 11.84 -29.14 -22.63
C THR A 240 12.03 -27.67 -22.98
N ILE A 241 12.76 -27.40 -24.07
CA ILE A 241 13.04 -26.04 -24.54
C ILE A 241 12.43 -25.84 -25.92
N ASN A 242 11.65 -24.78 -26.12
CA ASN A 242 11.23 -24.38 -27.46
C ASN A 242 12.39 -23.68 -28.18
N GLY A 243 12.67 -24.05 -29.44
CA GLY A 243 13.74 -23.43 -30.21
C GLY A 243 13.57 -21.92 -30.43
N THR A 244 12.37 -21.37 -30.20
CA THR A 244 12.13 -19.92 -30.18
C THR A 244 12.81 -19.24 -29.00
N ASP A 245 12.89 -19.93 -27.85
CA ASP A 245 13.41 -19.39 -26.59
C ASP A 245 14.92 -19.60 -26.46
N GLY A 246 15.58 -20.12 -27.49
CA GLY A 246 17.01 -20.43 -27.50
C GLY A 246 17.69 -20.06 -28.80
N ALA A 247 17.34 -18.93 -29.45
CA ALA A 247 17.90 -18.55 -30.74
C ALA A 247 19.42 -18.25 -30.65
N THR A 248 19.87 -17.69 -29.53
CA THR A 248 21.28 -17.52 -29.15
C THR A 248 21.68 -18.44 -27.99
N TYR A 249 22.98 -18.66 -27.79
CA TYR A 249 23.46 -19.47 -26.65
C TYR A 249 23.11 -18.85 -25.30
N GLN A 250 23.05 -17.52 -25.18
CA GLN A 250 22.54 -16.84 -23.98
C GLN A 250 21.08 -17.21 -23.70
N GLU A 251 20.21 -17.06 -24.71
CA GLU A 251 18.78 -17.37 -24.56
C GLU A 251 18.58 -18.86 -24.25
N LEU A 252 19.35 -19.75 -24.88
CA LEU A 252 19.29 -21.18 -24.58
C LEU A 252 19.74 -21.49 -23.14
N ILE A 253 20.79 -20.84 -22.66
CA ILE A 253 21.25 -20.96 -21.26
C ILE A 253 20.16 -20.48 -20.30
N ASP A 254 19.53 -19.33 -20.60
CA ASP A 254 18.47 -18.76 -19.78
C ASP A 254 17.24 -19.68 -19.73
N ALA A 255 16.82 -20.22 -20.88
CA ALA A 255 15.70 -21.14 -20.98
C ALA A 255 15.98 -22.48 -20.25
N ILE A 256 17.20 -23.02 -20.38
CA ILE A 256 17.61 -24.22 -19.62
C ILE A 256 17.58 -23.93 -18.11
N ASN A 257 18.13 -22.79 -17.67
CA ASN A 257 18.16 -22.43 -16.26
C ASN A 257 16.75 -22.18 -15.69
N GLU A 258 15.83 -21.65 -16.49
CA GLU A 258 14.42 -21.50 -16.12
C GLU A 258 13.72 -22.86 -15.88
N GLU A 259 13.91 -23.83 -16.77
CA GLU A 259 13.39 -25.19 -16.58
C GLU A 259 14.06 -25.89 -15.38
N LEU A 260 15.38 -25.73 -15.22
CA LEU A 260 16.13 -26.29 -14.10
C LEU A 260 15.68 -25.72 -12.74
N ALA A 261 15.35 -24.44 -12.70
CA ALA A 261 14.77 -23.77 -11.52
C ALA A 261 13.41 -24.35 -11.11
N GLN A 262 12.68 -24.97 -12.04
CA GLN A 262 11.34 -25.52 -11.81
C GLN A 262 11.32 -27.02 -11.52
N LEU A 263 12.46 -27.72 -11.51
CA LEU A 263 12.53 -29.19 -11.27
C LEU A 263 11.87 -29.67 -9.97
N GLY A 264 11.81 -28.81 -8.95
CA GLY A 264 11.14 -29.09 -7.67
C GLY A 264 9.62 -28.91 -7.70
N ASN A 265 9.03 -28.61 -8.86
CA ASN A 265 7.64 -28.21 -9.05
C ASN A 265 7.19 -27.10 -8.07
N PRO A 266 7.95 -25.99 -7.93
CA PRO A 266 7.51 -24.87 -7.11
C PRO A 266 6.22 -24.27 -7.70
N PRO A 267 5.38 -23.60 -6.88
CA PRO A 267 4.36 -22.69 -7.42
C PRO A 267 5.00 -21.71 -8.42
N VAL A 268 4.33 -21.45 -9.53
CA VAL A 268 4.81 -20.57 -10.61
C VAL A 268 3.84 -19.41 -10.76
N SER A 269 4.33 -18.18 -10.58
CA SER A 269 3.51 -16.96 -10.63
C SER A 269 4.40 -15.71 -10.63
N PRO A 270 3.95 -14.55 -11.14
CA PRO A 270 4.65 -13.28 -10.98
C PRO A 270 4.54 -12.70 -9.56
N TYR A 271 3.60 -13.21 -8.75
CA TYR A 271 3.40 -12.83 -7.35
C TYR A 271 3.67 -14.01 -6.40
N PRO A 272 4.11 -13.76 -5.16
CA PRO A 272 4.33 -14.83 -4.20
C PRO A 272 3.07 -15.66 -3.91
N PRO A 273 3.21 -16.92 -3.47
CA PRO A 273 2.09 -17.78 -3.15
C PRO A 273 1.11 -17.16 -2.15
N ASN A 274 -0.18 -17.39 -2.38
CA ASN A 274 -1.30 -16.90 -1.58
C ASN A 274 -1.44 -15.37 -1.50
N ALA A 275 -0.75 -14.60 -2.34
CA ALA A 275 -0.90 -13.15 -2.37
C ALA A 275 -2.39 -12.73 -2.50
N ASN A 276 -2.77 -11.72 -1.74
CA ASN A 276 -4.14 -11.24 -1.50
C ASN A 276 -5.04 -12.16 -0.66
N GLY A 277 -4.50 -13.23 -0.08
CA GLY A 277 -5.23 -14.10 0.84
C GLY A 277 -5.63 -13.35 2.12
N LEU A 278 -6.91 -13.44 2.49
CA LEU A 278 -7.46 -12.87 3.72
C LEU A 278 -7.32 -13.84 4.90
N TYR A 279 -6.69 -13.39 5.97
CA TYR A 279 -6.47 -14.14 7.21
C TYR A 279 -7.21 -13.47 8.37
N TRP A 280 -8.12 -14.21 9.01
CA TRP A 280 -8.83 -13.77 10.22
C TRP A 280 -8.14 -14.34 11.46
N ASN A 281 -7.66 -13.44 12.34
CA ASN A 281 -7.17 -13.81 13.66
C ASN A 281 -8.29 -13.67 14.69
N SER A 282 -8.87 -14.80 15.10
CA SER A 282 -9.97 -14.85 16.07
C SER A 282 -9.57 -14.42 17.49
N THR A 283 -8.30 -14.51 17.86
CA THR A 283 -7.82 -14.14 19.21
C THR A 283 -7.73 -12.63 19.35
N SER A 284 -7.21 -11.93 18.33
CA SER A 284 -7.11 -10.47 18.33
C SER A 284 -8.31 -9.77 17.69
N GLN A 285 -9.26 -10.52 17.09
CA GLN A 285 -10.36 -10.00 16.27
C GLN A 285 -9.90 -9.05 15.16
N LYS A 286 -8.83 -9.42 14.46
CA LYS A 286 -8.22 -8.61 13.38
C LYS A 286 -8.24 -9.35 12.06
N LEU A 287 -8.40 -8.61 10.98
CA LEU A 287 -8.29 -9.08 9.60
C LEU A 287 -6.94 -8.67 9.02
N PHE A 288 -6.29 -9.59 8.32
CA PHE A 288 -5.04 -9.32 7.61
C PHE A 288 -5.15 -9.75 6.15
N GLN A 289 -4.49 -9.03 5.25
CA GLN A 289 -4.23 -9.45 3.88
C GLN A 289 -2.76 -9.85 3.77
N TRP A 290 -2.49 -11.01 3.20
CA TRP A 290 -1.14 -11.43 2.84
C TRP A 290 -0.74 -10.78 1.52
N ASP A 291 0.29 -9.93 1.50
CA ASP A 291 0.79 -9.32 0.26
C ASP A 291 1.82 -10.20 -0.48
N GLY A 292 2.16 -11.35 0.10
CA GLY A 292 3.23 -12.23 -0.38
C GLY A 292 4.47 -12.26 0.50
N TYR A 293 4.64 -11.27 1.38
CA TYR A 293 5.80 -11.06 2.23
C TYR A 293 5.42 -10.85 3.70
N VAL A 294 4.37 -10.06 3.96
CA VAL A 294 3.89 -9.73 5.30
C VAL A 294 2.36 -9.71 5.37
N HIS A 295 1.84 -9.81 6.60
CA HIS A 295 0.42 -9.60 6.88
C HIS A 295 0.13 -8.12 7.09
N ILE A 296 -0.56 -7.51 6.13
CA ILE A 296 -1.05 -6.13 6.22
C ILE A 296 -2.38 -6.15 6.96
N GLU A 297 -2.49 -5.43 8.08
CA GLU A 297 -3.75 -5.30 8.82
C GLU A 297 -4.78 -4.51 8.01
N LEU A 298 -6.00 -5.04 7.90
CA LEU A 298 -7.13 -4.37 7.26
C LEU A 298 -8.18 -3.97 8.30
N PRO A 299 -8.79 -2.78 8.17
CA PRO A 299 -9.91 -2.40 9.03
C PRO A 299 -11.10 -3.33 8.80
N VAL A 300 -11.69 -3.79 9.89
CA VAL A 300 -12.83 -4.72 9.89
C VAL A 300 -13.79 -4.38 11.02
N ILE A 301 -15.07 -4.33 10.70
CA ILE A 301 -16.16 -4.16 11.67
C ILE A 301 -16.46 -5.55 12.27
N VAL A 302 -16.58 -5.66 13.59
CA VAL A 302 -16.76 -6.96 14.27
C VAL A 302 -17.98 -6.91 15.19
N GLN A 303 -19.09 -7.50 14.75
CA GLN A 303 -20.36 -7.49 15.50
C GLN A 303 -21.35 -8.52 14.95
N THR A 304 -22.41 -8.82 15.72
CA THR A 304 -23.42 -9.83 15.37
C THR A 304 -24.49 -9.35 14.39
N THR A 305 -24.68 -8.04 14.25
CA THR A 305 -25.72 -7.42 13.43
C THR A 305 -25.14 -6.65 12.26
N SER A 306 -25.89 -6.49 11.17
CA SER A 306 -25.42 -5.74 10.00
C SER A 306 -24.99 -4.32 10.39
N PRO A 307 -23.77 -3.87 10.05
CA PRO A 307 -23.32 -2.51 10.34
C PRO A 307 -24.11 -1.42 9.60
N THR A 308 -24.81 -1.78 8.51
CA THR A 308 -25.70 -0.85 7.80
C THR A 308 -27.05 -0.63 8.50
N ILE A 309 -27.32 -1.35 9.59
CA ILE A 309 -28.55 -1.17 10.37
C ILE A 309 -28.19 -0.36 11.61
N VAL A 310 -28.47 0.94 11.57
CA VAL A 310 -28.40 1.81 12.75
C VAL A 310 -29.71 1.68 13.53
N VAL A 311 -29.61 1.34 14.81
CA VAL A 311 -30.78 1.19 15.70
C VAL A 311 -31.33 2.57 16.04
N VAL A 312 -32.66 2.76 16.01
CA VAL A 312 -33.30 4.00 16.46
C VAL A 312 -32.87 4.31 17.89
N GLY A 313 -32.47 5.56 18.15
CA GLY A 313 -31.92 5.98 19.43
C GLY A 313 -30.40 5.81 19.56
N SER A 314 -29.71 5.31 18.54
CA SER A 314 -28.24 5.34 18.50
C SER A 314 -27.74 6.77 18.46
N TYR A 315 -26.62 7.05 19.12
CA TYR A 315 -25.98 8.37 19.12
C TYR A 315 -24.69 8.36 18.30
N TRP A 316 -24.46 9.45 17.57
CA TRP A 316 -23.26 9.70 16.79
C TRP A 316 -22.71 11.09 17.14
N TYR A 317 -21.45 11.15 17.53
CA TYR A 317 -20.74 12.41 17.78
C TYR A 317 -19.70 12.63 16.68
N ASN A 318 -19.78 13.78 16.01
CA ASN A 318 -18.79 14.19 15.03
C ASN A 318 -17.75 15.11 15.67
N PRO A 319 -16.49 14.68 15.84
CA PRO A 319 -15.47 15.47 16.53
C PRO A 319 -15.01 16.70 15.74
N ASP A 320 -15.22 16.75 14.42
CA ASP A 320 -14.83 17.91 13.59
C ASP A 320 -15.82 19.07 13.74
N THR A 321 -17.11 18.75 13.86
CA THR A 321 -18.17 19.77 14.00
C THR A 321 -18.58 20.01 15.45
N GLY A 322 -18.22 19.11 16.37
CA GLY A 322 -18.63 19.17 17.78
C GLY A 322 -20.11 18.85 18.01
N VAL A 323 -20.79 18.26 17.03
CA VAL A 323 -22.24 18.00 17.08
C VAL A 323 -22.53 16.56 17.46
N LEU A 324 -23.37 16.37 18.48
CA LEU A 324 -24.00 15.09 18.80
C LEU A 324 -25.33 14.95 18.06
N GLN A 325 -25.56 13.79 17.44
CA GLN A 325 -26.78 13.46 16.73
C GLN A 325 -27.37 12.15 17.25
N ILE A 326 -28.68 12.00 17.13
CA ILE A 326 -29.43 10.79 17.42
C ILE A 326 -30.12 10.26 16.15
N TRP A 327 -30.06 8.95 15.95
CA TRP A 327 -30.72 8.29 14.82
C TRP A 327 -32.21 8.13 15.09
N ASN A 328 -33.06 8.77 14.27
CA ASN A 328 -34.52 8.69 14.42
C ASN A 328 -35.17 7.53 13.62
N GLY A 329 -34.36 6.73 12.91
CA GLY A 329 -34.82 5.65 12.02
C GLY A 329 -34.75 5.99 10.53
N VAL A 330 -34.62 7.27 10.19
CA VAL A 330 -34.55 7.77 8.81
C VAL A 330 -33.30 8.62 8.60
N SER A 331 -32.96 9.48 9.57
CA SER A 331 -31.83 10.40 9.50
C SER A 331 -31.23 10.69 10.88
N TRP A 332 -30.01 11.20 10.88
CA TRP A 332 -29.36 11.76 12.06
C TRP A 332 -29.92 13.15 12.38
N THR A 333 -30.43 13.33 13.59
CA THR A 333 -30.98 14.61 14.08
C THR A 333 -30.08 15.17 15.18
N ALA A 334 -29.71 16.44 15.11
CA ALA A 334 -28.87 17.08 16.13
C ALA A 334 -29.57 17.11 17.49
N VAL A 335 -28.79 16.90 18.55
CA VAL A 335 -29.25 16.92 19.93
C VAL A 335 -28.58 18.09 20.65
N VAL A 336 -29.36 18.85 21.40
CA VAL A 336 -28.80 19.91 22.26
C VAL A 336 -28.17 19.24 23.48
N VAL A 337 -26.94 19.61 23.77
CA VAL A 337 -26.11 19.02 24.84
C VAL A 337 -25.80 20.09 25.87
N ILE A 338 -26.01 19.77 27.14
CA ILE A 338 -25.45 20.55 28.25
C ILE A 338 -23.98 20.15 28.38
N THR A 339 -23.07 21.10 28.23
CA THR A 339 -21.63 20.86 28.46
C THR A 339 -21.23 21.52 29.76
N PHE A 340 -21.02 20.74 30.81
CA PHE A 340 -20.67 21.26 32.14
C PHE A 340 -19.93 20.20 32.95
N ALA A 341 -18.90 20.54 33.70
CA ALA A 341 -17.98 19.54 34.30
C ALA A 341 -18.60 18.69 35.43
N THR A 342 -19.73 19.11 35.99
CA THR A 342 -20.44 18.47 37.10
C THR A 342 -21.92 18.33 36.77
N ASP A 343 -22.65 17.51 37.53
CA ASP A 343 -24.09 17.30 37.30
C ASP A 343 -24.83 18.66 37.31
N PRO A 344 -25.48 19.06 36.19
CA PRO A 344 -26.16 20.34 36.11
C PRO A 344 -27.39 20.44 37.03
N MET A 345 -27.89 19.30 37.53
CA MET A 345 -28.99 19.24 38.50
C MET A 345 -28.52 19.33 39.95
N GLU A 346 -27.22 19.25 40.20
CA GLU A 346 -26.61 19.41 41.53
C GLU A 346 -25.59 20.55 41.54
N PRO A 347 -26.03 21.81 41.31
CA PRO A 347 -25.15 22.97 41.29
C PRO A 347 -24.49 23.21 42.65
N ILE A 348 -23.25 23.69 42.61
CA ILE A 348 -22.43 24.00 43.78
C ILE A 348 -22.70 25.46 44.20
N CYS A 349 -22.97 25.66 45.49
CA CYS A 349 -23.24 26.96 46.09
C CYS A 349 -22.13 27.98 45.78
N ASP A 350 -22.53 29.21 45.44
CA ASP A 350 -21.69 30.38 45.19
C ASP A 350 -20.62 30.21 44.11
N THR A 351 -20.73 29.17 43.27
CA THR A 351 -19.74 28.87 42.24
C THR A 351 -20.37 28.47 40.91
N THR A 352 -21.51 27.78 40.91
CA THR A 352 -22.22 27.44 39.68
C THR A 352 -23.05 28.62 39.18
N HIS A 353 -22.78 29.02 37.95
CA HIS A 353 -23.54 30.02 37.22
C HIS A 353 -24.45 29.32 36.20
N TRP A 354 -25.58 29.94 35.88
CA TRP A 354 -26.51 29.50 34.84
C TRP A 354 -26.85 30.70 33.95
N PHE A 355 -26.90 30.50 32.64
CA PHE A 355 -27.34 31.51 31.68
C PHE A 355 -28.47 30.94 30.83
N ASP A 356 -29.60 31.65 30.77
CA ASP A 356 -30.80 31.19 30.06
C ASP A 356 -30.91 31.65 28.60
N GLY A 357 -29.88 32.37 28.14
CA GLY A 357 -29.85 33.04 26.83
C GLY A 357 -30.12 34.54 26.91
N THR A 358 -30.63 35.02 28.05
CA THR A 358 -30.92 36.44 28.31
C THR A 358 -30.34 36.93 29.62
N THR A 359 -30.52 36.17 30.69
CA THR A 359 -30.17 36.52 32.05
C THR A 359 -29.28 35.44 32.65
N GLY A 360 -28.30 35.89 33.43
CA GLY A 360 -27.42 35.02 34.21
C GLY A 360 -27.83 34.95 35.67
N TYR A 361 -27.56 33.80 36.28
CA TYR A 361 -27.94 33.47 37.64
C TYR A 361 -26.77 32.81 38.38
N LEU A 362 -26.72 32.99 39.70
CA LEU A 362 -25.79 32.32 40.61
C LEU A 362 -26.57 31.41 41.56
N TRP A 363 -26.13 30.16 41.73
CA TRP A 363 -26.75 29.25 42.70
C TRP A 363 -26.32 29.58 44.13
N ASN A 364 -27.28 29.87 45.03
CA ASN A 364 -26.99 30.18 46.43
C ASN A 364 -27.09 28.97 47.39
N GLY A 365 -27.18 27.75 46.85
CA GLY A 365 -27.41 26.52 47.62
C GLY A 365 -28.88 26.09 47.73
N THR A 366 -29.82 26.98 47.39
CA THR A 366 -31.27 26.72 47.46
C THR A 366 -32.06 27.18 46.25
N THR A 367 -31.67 28.29 45.62
CA THR A 367 -32.34 28.86 44.44
C THR A 367 -31.32 29.57 43.55
N TRP A 368 -31.68 29.74 42.28
CA TRP A 368 -30.98 30.62 41.35
C TRP A 368 -31.27 32.08 41.73
N CYS A 369 -30.21 32.83 42.04
CA CYS A 369 -30.27 34.27 42.27
C CYS A 369 -29.89 35.00 40.98
N GLU A 370 -30.81 35.80 40.46
CA GLU A 370 -30.58 36.65 39.29
C GLU A 370 -29.43 37.64 39.52
N LYS A 371 -28.64 37.85 38.48
CA LYS A 371 -27.53 38.81 38.45
C LYS A 371 -27.73 39.79 37.29
N VAL A 372 -27.29 41.03 37.49
CA VAL A 372 -27.22 42.00 36.39
C VAL A 372 -26.32 41.40 35.32
N THR A 373 -26.86 41.27 34.12
CA THR A 373 -26.20 40.56 33.01
C THR A 373 -26.06 41.49 31.82
N TYR A 374 -24.83 41.80 31.45
CA TYR A 374 -24.49 42.56 30.27
C TYR A 374 -24.27 41.58 29.11
N THR A 375 -25.02 41.71 28.02
CA THR A 375 -24.78 40.93 26.79
C THR A 375 -24.13 41.84 25.76
N SER A 376 -22.84 41.64 25.50
CA SER A 376 -22.05 42.52 24.64
C SER A 376 -20.84 41.79 24.08
N ASN A 377 -20.44 42.10 22.84
CA ASN A 377 -19.21 41.57 22.25
C ASN A 377 -17.93 42.30 22.72
N VAL A 378 -18.08 43.29 23.59
CA VAL A 378 -17.00 44.11 24.15
C VAL A 378 -17.14 44.20 25.67
N ASP A 379 -16.02 44.34 26.37
CA ASP A 379 -15.92 44.33 27.84
C ASP A 379 -16.61 45.56 28.45
N PRO A 380 -17.75 45.40 29.15
CA PRO A 380 -18.54 46.54 29.61
C PRO A 380 -17.85 47.37 30.69
N SER A 381 -16.74 46.92 31.27
CA SER A 381 -15.97 47.72 32.24
C SER A 381 -15.08 48.79 31.59
N VAL A 382 -14.91 48.73 30.27
CA VAL A 382 -14.02 49.62 29.52
C VAL A 382 -14.83 50.71 28.83
N GLN A 383 -14.32 51.94 28.89
CA GLN A 383 -14.91 53.05 28.15
C GLN A 383 -14.74 52.80 26.64
N TYR A 384 -15.83 52.84 25.89
CA TYR A 384 -15.78 52.71 24.44
C TYR A 384 -16.04 54.06 23.75
N PRO A 385 -15.12 54.50 22.87
CA PRO A 385 -15.36 55.63 22.00
C PRO A 385 -16.66 55.44 21.20
N ALA A 386 -17.50 56.45 21.12
CA ALA A 386 -18.65 56.40 20.22
C ALA A 386 -18.18 56.33 18.75
N PRO A 387 -18.94 55.70 17.84
CA PRO A 387 -18.65 55.73 16.41
C PRO A 387 -18.57 57.16 15.85
N CYS A 388 -17.80 57.37 14.79
CA CYS A 388 -17.82 58.65 14.07
C CYS A 388 -19.23 58.93 13.53
N GLY A 389 -19.68 60.18 13.65
CA GLY A 389 -21.06 60.55 13.27
C GLY A 389 -22.11 60.18 14.30
N SER A 390 -21.71 59.89 15.54
CA SER A 390 -22.64 59.71 16.66
C SER A 390 -23.03 61.05 17.29
N PHE A 391 -24.27 61.11 17.77
CA PHE A 391 -24.82 62.23 18.52
C PHE A 391 -25.43 61.73 19.82
N TRP A 392 -25.38 62.56 20.85
CA TRP A 392 -25.98 62.28 22.15
C TRP A 392 -26.78 63.51 22.58
N TYR A 393 -28.08 63.32 22.79
CA TYR A 393 -28.93 64.30 23.43
C TYR A 393 -29.04 63.96 24.92
N ASP A 394 -28.48 64.85 25.75
CA ASP A 394 -28.61 64.77 27.19
C ASP A 394 -30.04 65.18 27.58
N THR A 395 -30.81 64.22 28.10
CA THR A 395 -32.23 64.45 28.42
C THR A 395 -32.44 65.24 29.71
N ASP A 396 -31.41 65.37 30.55
CA ASP A 396 -31.46 66.15 31.79
C ASP A 396 -31.12 67.61 31.53
N ASP A 397 -30.01 67.86 30.82
CA ASP A 397 -29.55 69.21 30.51
C ASP A 397 -30.18 69.80 29.23
N LEU A 398 -30.86 68.97 28.42
CA LEU A 398 -31.49 69.31 27.14
C LEU A 398 -30.48 69.83 26.10
N ILE A 399 -29.25 69.32 26.14
CA ILE A 399 -28.15 69.73 25.26
C ILE A 399 -27.84 68.61 24.27
N LEU A 400 -27.67 68.98 23.00
CA LEU A 400 -27.22 68.06 21.95
C LEU A 400 -25.69 68.11 21.81
N TYR A 401 -25.07 66.94 21.80
CA TYR A 401 -23.65 66.76 21.58
C TYR A 401 -23.38 65.95 20.32
N ARG A 402 -22.26 66.26 19.66
CA ARG A 402 -21.65 65.47 18.60
C ARG A 402 -20.37 64.84 19.10
N TRP A 403 -20.13 63.59 18.72
CA TRP A 403 -18.88 62.90 19.04
C TRP A 403 -17.69 63.47 18.26
N ASN A 404 -16.62 63.84 18.97
CA ASN A 404 -15.36 64.25 18.38
C ASN A 404 -14.30 63.16 18.52
N ILE A 405 -13.97 62.53 17.39
CA ILE A 405 -13.02 61.41 17.35
C ILE A 405 -11.56 61.81 17.65
N GLU A 406 -11.18 63.08 17.40
CA GLU A 406 -9.81 63.55 17.65
C GLU A 406 -9.54 63.71 19.15
N TYR A 407 -10.56 64.15 19.90
CA TYR A 407 -10.46 64.40 21.34
C TYR A 407 -11.09 63.28 22.19
N ASN A 408 -11.76 62.32 21.56
CA ASN A 408 -12.49 61.24 22.23
C ASN A 408 -13.49 61.77 23.27
N SER A 409 -14.25 62.80 22.88
CA SER A 409 -15.15 63.53 23.77
C SER A 409 -16.38 64.06 23.04
N TRP A 410 -17.45 64.29 23.80
CA TRP A 410 -18.66 64.97 23.33
C TRP A 410 -18.43 66.48 23.21
N THR A 411 -18.86 67.07 22.09
CA THR A 411 -18.81 68.52 21.84
C THR A 411 -20.21 69.03 21.53
N GLU A 412 -20.65 70.07 22.22
CA GLU A 412 -21.97 70.67 22.04
C GLU A 412 -22.21 71.08 20.58
N THR A 413 -23.43 70.85 20.10
CA THR A 413 -23.85 71.17 18.74
C THR A 413 -25.35 71.53 18.71
N LEU A 414 -25.81 72.05 17.58
CA LEU A 414 -27.21 72.44 17.38
C LEU A 414 -27.77 71.69 16.18
N ALA A 415 -29.04 71.29 16.28
CA ALA A 415 -29.80 70.71 15.17
C ALA A 415 -31.10 71.49 14.99
N ILE A 416 -31.56 71.59 13.75
CA ILE A 416 -32.92 72.06 13.46
C ILE A 416 -33.86 71.00 14.02
N GLN A 417 -34.74 71.34 14.96
CA GLN A 417 -35.76 70.42 15.46
C GLN A 417 -37.07 70.72 14.75
N TYR A 418 -37.50 69.84 13.84
CA TYR A 418 -38.73 70.05 13.08
C TYR A 418 -39.30 68.74 12.54
N SER A 419 -40.62 68.69 12.35
CA SER A 419 -41.35 67.49 11.91
C SER A 419 -41.20 67.22 10.41
N GLN A 420 -40.69 68.18 9.63
CA GLN A 420 -40.57 68.12 8.18
C GLN A 420 -39.18 68.52 7.71
N ASP A 421 -38.84 68.10 6.49
CA ASP A 421 -37.55 68.40 5.85
C ASP A 421 -37.33 69.93 5.73
N PRO A 422 -36.24 70.49 6.31
CA PRO A 422 -35.89 71.90 6.20
C PRO A 422 -35.68 72.40 4.76
N ASN A 423 -35.43 71.51 3.79
CA ASN A 423 -35.32 71.82 2.37
C ASN A 423 -36.67 71.82 1.63
N ALA A 424 -37.75 71.36 2.27
CA ALA A 424 -39.08 71.24 1.71
C ALA A 424 -40.17 71.76 2.66
N LEU A 425 -39.92 72.90 3.30
CA LEU A 425 -40.85 73.49 4.27
C LEU A 425 -42.21 73.82 3.64
N PRO A 426 -43.32 73.59 4.37
CA PRO A 426 -44.64 73.90 3.89
C PRO A 426 -44.90 75.42 3.90
N VAL A 427 -45.74 75.90 2.98
CA VAL A 427 -46.18 77.31 2.98
C VAL A 427 -46.83 77.63 4.32
N GLY A 428 -46.37 78.69 4.98
CA GLY A 428 -46.83 79.08 6.31
C GLY A 428 -46.11 78.38 7.47
N ALA A 429 -45.02 77.64 7.23
CA ALA A 429 -44.12 77.21 8.29
C ALA A 429 -43.54 78.41 9.03
N TYR A 430 -43.34 78.30 10.34
CA TYR A 430 -42.81 79.38 11.17
C TYR A 430 -41.37 79.10 11.60
N TRP A 431 -40.53 80.12 11.58
CA TRP A 431 -39.17 80.08 12.12
C TRP A 431 -39.02 81.24 13.10
N PHE A 432 -38.63 80.93 14.33
CA PHE A 432 -38.21 81.92 15.31
C PHE A 432 -36.70 82.08 15.21
N ASP A 433 -36.27 83.23 14.69
CA ASP A 433 -34.86 83.62 14.62
C ASP A 433 -34.40 84.04 16.02
N GLU A 434 -33.69 83.13 16.69
CA GLU A 434 -33.23 83.33 18.06
C GLU A 434 -32.15 84.42 18.16
N THR A 435 -31.38 84.63 17.09
CA THR A 435 -30.33 85.64 17.05
C THR A 435 -30.93 87.04 17.02
N ASN A 436 -31.94 87.24 16.17
CA ASN A 436 -32.56 88.55 15.98
C ASN A 436 -33.86 88.74 16.78
N MET A 437 -34.32 87.70 17.48
CA MET A 437 -35.55 87.68 18.28
C MET A 437 -36.79 88.07 17.47
N VAL A 438 -36.95 87.49 16.27
CA VAL A 438 -38.08 87.75 15.37
C VAL A 438 -38.73 86.46 14.87
N LEU A 439 -40.07 86.47 14.75
CA LEU A 439 -40.82 85.38 14.14
C LEU A 439 -40.97 85.63 12.64
N ASN A 440 -40.65 84.62 11.83
CA ASN A 440 -40.80 84.62 10.37
C ASN A 440 -41.81 83.56 9.95
N ALA A 441 -42.48 83.77 8.80
CA ALA A 441 -43.28 82.74 8.14
C ALA A 441 -42.78 82.51 6.71
N TRP A 442 -42.77 81.24 6.29
CA TRP A 442 -42.30 80.80 4.99
C TRP A 442 -43.36 81.05 3.91
N ASP A 443 -42.95 81.64 2.78
CA ASP A 443 -43.75 81.87 1.58
C ASP A 443 -45.08 82.61 1.80
N THR A 444 -45.20 83.39 2.89
CA THR A 444 -46.42 84.11 3.27
C THR A 444 -46.10 85.52 3.78
N PRO A 445 -46.49 86.61 3.07
CA PRO A 445 -47.27 86.65 1.83
C PRO A 445 -46.44 86.54 0.53
N ASN A 446 -45.11 86.67 0.60
CA ASN A 446 -44.21 86.62 -0.56
C ASN A 446 -43.27 85.40 -0.45
N PRO A 447 -42.63 84.95 -1.55
CA PRO A 447 -41.63 83.89 -1.47
C PRO A 447 -40.49 84.19 -0.49
N GLY A 448 -40.06 83.19 0.27
CA GLY A 448 -39.01 83.25 1.30
C GLY A 448 -39.52 83.55 2.72
N TRP A 449 -38.60 83.83 3.65
CA TRP A 449 -38.93 84.21 5.03
C TRP A 449 -39.47 85.64 5.12
N ASN A 450 -40.67 85.79 5.68
CA ASN A 450 -41.30 87.09 5.92
C ASN A 450 -41.53 87.30 7.42
N VAL A 451 -41.00 88.40 7.96
CA VAL A 451 -41.20 88.78 9.36
C VAL A 451 -42.67 88.98 9.68
N GLN A 452 -43.15 88.32 10.73
CA GLN A 452 -44.51 88.44 11.21
C GLN A 452 -44.70 89.68 12.09
N ALA A 453 -45.78 90.43 11.84
CA ALA A 453 -46.22 91.51 12.71
C ALA A 453 -47.12 90.95 13.83
N ASN A 454 -47.33 91.72 14.91
CA ASN A 454 -48.18 91.35 16.05
C ASN A 454 -47.72 90.10 16.81
N VAL A 455 -46.42 89.99 17.08
CA VAL A 455 -45.82 88.89 17.86
C VAL A 455 -45.51 89.38 19.28
N ALA A 456 -45.87 88.60 20.29
CA ALA A 456 -45.42 88.79 21.67
C ALA A 456 -44.39 87.72 22.02
N ILE A 457 -43.21 88.13 22.50
CA ILE A 457 -42.13 87.22 22.91
C ILE A 457 -41.95 87.38 24.42
N GLN A 458 -42.50 86.46 25.19
CA GLN A 458 -42.52 86.50 26.66
C GLN A 458 -42.99 85.17 27.23
N GLU A 459 -42.63 84.85 28.47
CA GLU A 459 -42.97 83.56 29.11
C GLU A 459 -44.44 83.41 29.48
N THR A 460 -45.13 84.53 29.72
CA THR A 460 -46.54 84.54 30.11
C THR A 460 -47.45 84.91 28.95
N ALA A 461 -48.50 84.12 28.72
CA ALA A 461 -49.49 84.40 27.67
C ALA A 461 -50.11 85.80 27.81
N PRO A 462 -50.24 86.58 26.72
CA PRO A 462 -51.01 87.82 26.74
C PRO A 462 -52.46 87.59 27.18
N THR A 463 -52.97 88.42 28.11
CA THR A 463 -54.31 88.24 28.71
C THR A 463 -55.46 88.86 27.91
N THR A 464 -55.17 89.81 27.02
CA THR A 464 -56.16 90.45 26.12
C THR A 464 -55.62 90.58 24.69
N PRO A 465 -55.36 89.46 23.99
CA PRO A 465 -54.82 89.48 22.63
C PRO A 465 -55.88 89.89 21.59
N ALA A 466 -55.44 90.56 20.53
CA ALA A 466 -56.27 90.75 19.34
C ALA A 466 -56.29 89.46 18.50
N PRO A 467 -57.36 89.15 17.74
CA PRO A 467 -57.37 88.05 16.77
C PRO A 467 -56.15 88.08 15.84
N GLY A 468 -55.52 86.92 15.63
CA GLY A 468 -54.32 86.74 14.81
C GLY A 468 -53.00 87.09 15.51
N LYS A 469 -53.01 87.49 16.79
CA LYS A 469 -51.80 87.77 17.56
C LYS A 469 -51.00 86.48 17.78
N PHE A 470 -49.70 86.53 17.51
CA PHE A 470 -48.77 85.46 17.85
C PHE A 470 -48.20 85.66 19.25
N TRP A 471 -47.93 84.56 19.93
CA TRP A 471 -47.22 84.51 21.19
C TRP A 471 -46.19 83.39 21.14
N TYR A 472 -44.91 83.75 21.23
CA TYR A 472 -43.82 82.81 21.36
C TYR A 472 -43.32 82.85 22.81
N ASN A 473 -43.23 81.67 23.42
CA ASN A 473 -42.70 81.51 24.77
C ASN A 473 -41.23 81.06 24.69
N PRO A 474 -40.25 81.93 25.03
CA PRO A 474 -38.83 81.56 24.92
C PRO A 474 -38.38 80.52 25.94
N ALA A 475 -39.14 80.28 27.02
CA ALA A 475 -38.79 79.26 28.02
C ALA A 475 -39.24 77.86 27.61
N THR A 476 -40.37 77.74 26.88
CA THR A 476 -40.88 76.44 26.40
C THR A 476 -40.62 76.22 24.91
N MET A 477 -40.10 77.23 24.20
CA MET A 477 -39.88 77.26 22.75
C MET A 477 -41.15 77.03 21.90
N GLU A 478 -42.33 77.28 22.47
CA GLU A 478 -43.61 77.04 21.80
C GLU A 478 -44.16 78.32 21.14
N LEU A 479 -44.78 78.15 19.97
CA LEU A 479 -45.53 79.20 19.28
C LEU A 479 -47.03 78.96 19.40
N TRP A 480 -47.76 80.03 19.69
CA TRP A 480 -49.21 80.03 19.76
C TRP A 480 -49.79 81.20 18.95
N GLN A 481 -50.98 81.02 18.38
CA GLN A 481 -51.74 82.09 17.74
C GLN A 481 -53.14 82.20 18.36
N TRP A 482 -53.58 83.43 18.63
CA TRP A 482 -54.91 83.70 19.13
C TRP A 482 -55.93 83.70 17.99
N ASP A 483 -56.89 82.77 18.01
CA ASP A 483 -57.92 82.65 16.96
C ASP A 483 -59.11 83.61 17.15
N GLY A 484 -59.15 84.34 18.27
CA GLY A 484 -60.27 85.19 18.69
C GLY A 484 -61.00 84.68 19.94
N PHE A 485 -60.83 83.40 20.27
CA PHE A 485 -61.47 82.71 21.39
C PHE A 485 -60.47 82.00 22.31
N MET A 486 -59.42 81.40 21.74
CA MET A 486 -58.37 80.68 22.48
C MET A 486 -57.01 80.74 21.77
N TRP A 487 -55.96 80.34 22.50
CA TRP A 487 -54.63 80.11 21.94
C TRP A 487 -54.59 78.75 21.23
N VAL A 488 -54.16 78.75 19.98
CA VAL A 488 -53.94 77.57 19.14
C VAL A 488 -52.44 77.36 18.99
N ALA A 489 -51.93 76.19 19.33
CA ALA A 489 -50.52 75.85 19.18
C ALA A 489 -50.15 75.74 17.69
N LEU A 490 -48.97 76.23 17.34
CA LEU A 490 -48.38 76.16 16.01
C LEU A 490 -46.99 75.58 16.12
N GLU A 491 -46.60 74.76 15.14
CA GLU A 491 -45.20 74.35 15.02
C GLU A 491 -44.34 75.56 14.61
N VAL A 492 -43.17 75.64 15.21
CA VAL A 492 -42.17 76.66 14.94
C VAL A 492 -40.80 76.01 14.97
N ILE A 493 -39.91 76.48 14.12
CA ILE A 493 -38.50 76.13 14.14
C ILE A 493 -37.79 77.15 15.05
N PRO A 494 -37.39 76.82 16.29
CA PRO A 494 -36.47 77.65 17.06
C PRO A 494 -35.04 77.38 16.55
N PHE A 495 -34.44 78.35 15.86
CA PHE A 495 -33.07 78.17 15.34
C PHE A 495 -32.38 79.52 15.16
N PRO A 496 -31.07 79.66 15.45
CA PRO A 496 -30.39 80.95 15.45
C PRO A 496 -30.06 81.48 14.05
N SER A 497 -30.25 80.69 12.99
CA SER A 497 -29.96 81.06 11.60
C SER A 497 -31.04 80.55 10.65
N ASP A 498 -31.03 81.01 9.40
CA ASP A 498 -32.04 80.62 8.40
C ASP A 498 -32.06 79.09 8.20
N PRO A 499 -33.14 78.39 8.57
CA PRO A 499 -33.19 76.93 8.53
C PRO A 499 -33.29 76.39 7.10
N THR A 500 -33.48 77.22 6.08
CA THR A 500 -33.49 76.81 4.66
C THR A 500 -32.13 76.89 3.99
N VAL A 501 -31.18 77.63 4.58
CA VAL A 501 -29.82 77.76 4.05
C VAL A 501 -28.92 76.69 4.65
N ARG A 502 -28.72 75.60 3.91
CA ARG A 502 -27.94 74.44 4.38
C ARG A 502 -26.46 74.54 4.03
N SER A 503 -25.61 74.22 5.00
CA SER A 503 -24.17 73.98 4.85
C SER A 503 -23.85 72.49 5.05
N THR A 504 -22.71 72.04 4.54
CA THR A 504 -22.23 70.66 4.74
C THR A 504 -22.22 70.30 6.23
N CYS A 505 -22.76 69.13 6.57
CA CYS A 505 -22.86 68.62 7.95
C CYS A 505 -23.81 69.39 8.88
N ASP A 506 -24.70 70.23 8.36
CA ASP A 506 -25.79 70.76 9.16
C ASP A 506 -26.69 69.61 9.66
N LEU A 507 -27.32 69.82 10.82
CA LEU A 507 -28.07 68.78 11.51
C LEU A 507 -29.57 69.08 11.52
N TRP A 508 -30.38 68.05 11.33
CA TRP A 508 -31.83 68.09 11.46
C TRP A 508 -32.28 66.91 12.32
N TRP A 509 -32.94 67.19 13.44
CA TRP A 509 -33.66 66.20 14.21
C TRP A 509 -35.10 66.15 13.72
N ASP A 510 -35.43 65.07 13.02
CA ASP A 510 -36.78 64.79 12.55
C ASP A 510 -37.64 64.34 13.73
N THR A 511 -38.42 65.26 14.28
CA THR A 511 -39.28 65.00 15.45
C THR A 511 -40.44 64.03 15.16
N THR A 512 -40.70 63.69 13.89
CA THR A 512 -41.71 62.70 13.53
C THR A 512 -41.16 61.28 13.58
N THR A 513 -39.96 61.06 13.03
CA THR A 513 -39.31 59.74 13.01
C THR A 513 -38.38 59.50 14.21
N ASP A 514 -38.10 60.55 14.97
CA ASP A 514 -37.13 60.59 16.06
C ASP A 514 -35.70 60.22 15.63
N GLU A 515 -35.31 60.74 14.47
CA GLU A 515 -34.00 60.47 13.85
C GLU A 515 -33.17 61.76 13.75
N MET A 516 -31.87 61.65 14.08
CA MET A 516 -30.88 62.67 13.76
C MET A 516 -30.38 62.49 12.32
N LYS A 517 -30.43 63.56 11.53
CA LYS A 517 -30.03 63.58 10.12
C LYS A 517 -28.95 64.63 9.87
N ILE A 518 -28.08 64.35 8.91
CA ILE A 518 -26.92 65.15 8.53
C ILE A 518 -27.07 65.55 7.07
N TRP A 519 -26.87 66.82 6.76
CA TRP A 519 -26.96 67.31 5.39
C TRP A 519 -25.73 66.91 4.58
N ASP A 520 -25.95 66.05 3.57
CA ASP A 520 -24.95 65.74 2.56
C ASP A 520 -25.08 66.72 1.39
N SER A 521 -24.22 67.73 1.38
CA SER A 521 -24.14 68.70 0.29
C SER A 521 -23.62 68.11 -1.04
N VAL A 522 -22.96 66.95 -1.03
CA VAL A 522 -22.44 66.29 -2.24
C VAL A 522 -23.59 65.63 -3.01
N ASN A 523 -24.47 64.94 -2.28
CA ASN A 523 -25.60 64.22 -2.85
C ASN A 523 -26.91 65.03 -2.82
N ASN A 524 -26.94 66.15 -2.07
CA ASN A 524 -28.10 67.00 -1.86
C ASN A 524 -29.27 66.24 -1.20
N GLU A 525 -28.96 65.48 -0.15
CA GLU A 525 -29.90 64.67 0.63
C GLU A 525 -29.59 64.70 2.14
N TRP A 526 -30.54 64.26 2.95
CA TRP A 526 -30.40 64.08 4.39
C TRP A 526 -30.05 62.63 4.71
N ASP A 527 -28.85 62.41 5.23
CA ASP A 527 -28.40 61.09 5.67
C ASP A 527 -28.71 60.89 7.16
N VAL A 528 -29.16 59.70 7.54
CA VAL A 528 -29.36 59.36 8.95
C VAL A 528 -28.01 59.22 9.66
N ALA A 529 -27.89 59.82 10.85
CA ALA A 529 -26.70 59.71 11.67
C ALA A 529 -26.37 58.25 12.02
N ALA A 530 -25.09 57.97 12.27
CA ALA A 530 -24.64 56.62 12.56
C ALA A 530 -25.27 56.05 13.84
N VAL A 531 -25.32 56.86 14.90
CA VAL A 531 -25.99 56.56 16.17
C VAL A 531 -26.52 57.84 16.77
N PHE A 532 -27.71 57.78 17.38
CA PHE A 532 -28.30 58.87 18.13
C PHE A 532 -28.73 58.37 19.51
N TYR A 533 -28.00 58.76 20.55
CA TYR A 533 -28.29 58.43 21.95
C TYR A 533 -29.21 59.49 22.55
N GLN A 534 -30.21 59.09 23.32
CA GLN A 534 -31.10 59.97 24.07
C GLN A 534 -31.20 59.46 25.52
N GLN A 535 -30.40 60.04 26.42
CA GLN A 535 -30.29 59.62 27.82
C GLN A 535 -29.57 60.70 28.63
N ASP A 536 -29.70 60.66 29.95
CA ASP A 536 -29.14 61.61 30.93
C ASP A 536 -27.65 61.37 31.24
N GLU A 537 -27.14 60.17 30.96
CA GLU A 537 -25.75 59.81 31.23
C GLU A 537 -24.93 59.66 29.93
N ASP A 538 -23.63 59.98 29.99
CA ASP A 538 -22.72 59.85 28.84
C ASP A 538 -22.69 58.39 28.34
N PRO A 539 -23.12 58.12 27.08
CA PRO A 539 -23.24 56.76 26.55
C PRO A 539 -21.90 56.05 26.33
N THR A 540 -20.77 56.76 26.46
CA THR A 540 -19.43 56.17 26.35
C THR A 540 -18.90 55.67 27.68
N LEU A 541 -19.45 56.14 28.81
CA LEU A 541 -18.97 55.76 30.13
C LEU A 541 -19.39 54.33 30.48
N PRO A 542 -18.51 53.55 31.15
CA PRO A 542 -18.89 52.24 31.65
C PRO A 542 -20.05 52.32 32.64
N PRO A 543 -20.99 51.35 32.63
CA PRO A 543 -22.00 51.22 33.67
C PRO A 543 -21.36 50.98 35.05
N THR A 544 -22.11 51.27 36.11
CA THR A 544 -21.68 50.93 37.49
C THR A 544 -21.75 49.42 37.69
N LEU A 545 -20.61 48.78 37.93
CA LEU A 545 -20.49 47.33 38.13
C LEU A 545 -20.40 46.96 39.62
N SER A 546 -21.13 45.92 40.02
CA SER A 546 -21.14 45.33 41.36
C SER A 546 -20.55 43.92 41.36
N ASP A 547 -20.01 43.49 42.50
CA ASP A 547 -19.42 42.15 42.63
C ASP A 547 -20.47 41.05 42.34
N GLY A 548 -20.12 40.16 41.41
CA GLY A 548 -21.01 39.11 40.92
C GLY A 548 -21.89 39.49 39.73
N ASP A 549 -21.80 40.71 39.19
CA ASP A 549 -22.41 41.05 37.90
C ASP A 549 -21.80 40.21 36.78
N LEU A 550 -22.59 39.90 35.75
CA LEU A 550 -22.22 38.97 34.70
C LEU A 550 -22.07 39.68 33.36
N TRP A 551 -21.11 39.24 32.57
CA TRP A 551 -20.97 39.66 31.18
C TRP A 551 -20.93 38.43 30.28
N TYR A 552 -21.88 38.33 29.35
CA TYR A 552 -21.91 37.30 28.33
C TYR A 552 -21.45 37.87 26.99
N ASP A 553 -20.40 37.28 26.41
CA ASP A 553 -19.93 37.61 25.08
C ASP A 553 -20.58 36.67 24.04
N PRO A 554 -21.51 37.16 23.21
CA PRO A 554 -22.22 36.33 22.23
C PRO A 554 -21.33 35.84 21.09
N ASN A 555 -20.17 36.47 20.83
CA ASN A 555 -19.25 36.04 19.77
C ASN A 555 -18.42 34.83 20.19
N THR A 556 -18.01 34.78 21.46
CA THR A 556 -17.17 33.71 22.00
C THR A 556 -17.95 32.68 22.81
N SER A 557 -19.20 32.98 23.18
CA SER A 557 -20.04 32.18 24.09
C SER A 557 -19.39 31.99 25.47
N ILE A 558 -18.59 32.97 25.92
CA ILE A 558 -17.95 32.98 27.23
C ILE A 558 -18.76 33.84 28.18
N LEU A 559 -18.99 33.34 29.40
CA LEU A 559 -19.54 34.11 30.50
C LEU A 559 -18.39 34.58 31.41
N TYR A 560 -18.44 35.83 31.83
CA TYR A 560 -17.56 36.42 32.80
C TYR A 560 -18.33 36.87 34.03
N VAL A 561 -17.66 36.92 35.17
CA VAL A 561 -18.18 37.48 36.42
C VAL A 561 -17.27 38.62 36.87
N TRP A 562 -17.88 39.74 37.25
CA TRP A 562 -17.18 40.88 37.82
C TRP A 562 -16.71 40.55 39.22
N GLN A 563 -15.39 40.62 39.44
CA GLN A 563 -14.78 40.43 40.75
C GLN A 563 -13.91 41.63 41.11
N ASN A 564 -14.42 42.47 42.00
CA ASN A 564 -13.80 43.72 42.45
C ASN A 564 -13.50 44.74 41.32
N ASN A 565 -12.52 44.47 40.46
CA ASN A 565 -11.98 45.41 39.48
C ASN A 565 -11.83 44.85 38.05
N CYS A 566 -12.17 43.59 37.80
CA CYS A 566 -12.14 43.03 36.45
C CYS A 566 -13.14 41.88 36.27
N PHE A 567 -13.48 41.62 35.00
CA PHE A 567 -14.20 40.42 34.59
C PHE A 567 -13.27 39.21 34.55
N ILE A 568 -13.65 38.13 35.21
CA ILE A 568 -12.98 36.84 35.13
C ILE A 568 -13.88 35.79 34.49
N VAL A 569 -13.31 34.83 33.76
CA VAL A 569 -14.08 33.77 33.10
C VAL A 569 -14.81 32.93 34.16
N ALA A 570 -16.13 32.77 33.99
CA ALA A 570 -16.98 31.94 34.81
C ALA A 570 -17.39 30.68 34.03
N SER A 571 -17.28 29.52 34.69
CA SER A 571 -17.95 28.31 34.18
C SER A 571 -19.44 28.43 34.46
N TYR A 572 -20.26 28.09 33.47
CA TYR A 572 -21.70 28.22 33.57
C TYR A 572 -22.43 27.11 32.83
N ILE A 573 -23.65 26.84 33.27
CA ILE A 573 -24.61 26.01 32.56
C ILE A 573 -25.29 26.90 31.53
N ASN A 574 -25.19 26.57 30.25
CA ASN A 574 -25.92 27.27 29.19
C ASN A 574 -27.19 26.48 28.85
N TRP A 575 -28.34 26.91 29.35
CA TRP A 575 -29.59 26.17 29.18
C TRP A 575 -30.80 27.09 29.31
N THR A 576 -31.82 26.97 28.47
CA THR A 576 -32.92 27.96 28.42
C THR A 576 -33.91 27.91 29.59
N THR A 577 -33.81 26.91 30.46
CA THR A 577 -34.72 26.72 31.61
C THR A 577 -33.94 26.28 32.84
N ASP A 578 -34.56 26.30 34.02
CA ASP A 578 -33.89 25.96 35.28
C ASP A 578 -33.28 24.54 35.24
N PRO A 579 -31.94 24.41 35.29
CA PRO A 579 -31.28 23.13 35.16
C PRO A 579 -31.52 22.20 36.36
N VAL A 580 -32.02 22.67 37.49
CA VAL A 580 -32.32 21.83 38.66
C VAL A 580 -33.69 21.16 38.55
N THR A 581 -34.69 21.87 38.00
CA THR A 581 -36.09 21.44 38.11
C THR A 581 -36.78 21.11 36.79
N THR A 582 -36.28 21.60 35.65
CA THR A 582 -37.00 21.49 34.36
C THR A 582 -36.29 20.68 33.29
N ILE A 583 -35.15 20.04 33.59
CA ILE A 583 -34.48 19.14 32.65
C ILE A 583 -35.39 17.92 32.36
N LEU A 584 -35.70 17.71 31.08
CA LEU A 584 -36.57 16.63 30.60
C LEU A 584 -35.78 15.33 30.39
N ASP A 585 -36.50 14.21 30.46
CA ASP A 585 -35.95 12.92 30.04
C ASP A 585 -35.55 12.95 28.56
N GLY A 586 -34.40 12.36 28.24
CA GLY A 586 -33.78 12.42 26.92
C GLY A 586 -32.80 13.58 26.71
N THR A 587 -32.74 14.57 27.61
CA THR A 587 -31.69 15.60 27.57
C THR A 587 -30.32 14.95 27.75
N ILE A 588 -29.33 15.49 27.04
CA ILE A 588 -27.95 15.00 27.07
C ILE A 588 -27.06 15.97 27.85
N TRP A 589 -26.20 15.40 28.67
CA TRP A 589 -25.15 16.11 29.40
C TRP A 589 -23.80 15.47 29.09
N TYR A 590 -22.77 16.29 28.90
CA TYR A 590 -21.39 15.88 28.73
C TYR A 590 -20.51 16.54 29.79
N ASP A 591 -19.81 15.73 30.58
CA ASP A 591 -18.97 16.19 31.70
C ASP A 591 -17.53 16.59 31.27
N GLY A 592 -17.22 16.47 29.98
CA GLY A 592 -15.87 16.61 29.43
C GLY A 592 -15.17 15.28 29.18
N THR A 593 -15.71 14.17 29.70
CA THR A 593 -15.17 12.81 29.55
C THR A 593 -16.25 11.79 29.19
N ILE A 594 -17.40 11.81 29.86
CA ILE A 594 -18.49 10.84 29.76
C ILE A 594 -19.76 11.54 29.28
N TRP A 595 -20.52 10.86 28.43
CA TRP A 595 -21.84 11.29 27.97
C TRP A 595 -22.92 10.67 28.84
N TYR A 596 -23.91 11.47 29.23
CA TYR A 596 -25.06 11.03 30.02
C TYR A 596 -26.36 11.40 29.32
N VAL A 597 -27.36 10.54 29.43
CA VAL A 597 -28.74 10.81 29.04
C VAL A 597 -29.62 10.84 30.28
N LYS A 598 -30.52 11.81 30.37
CA LYS A 598 -31.49 11.90 31.46
C LYS A 598 -32.56 10.82 31.28
N THR A 599 -32.75 9.97 32.29
CA THR A 599 -33.77 8.92 32.30
C THR A 599 -34.40 8.80 33.69
N VAL A 600 -35.69 9.09 33.80
CA VAL A 600 -36.49 8.96 35.04
C VAL A 600 -35.80 9.62 36.24
N GLY A 601 -35.37 10.87 36.08
CA GLY A 601 -34.75 11.64 37.16
C GLY A 601 -33.30 11.28 37.49
N VAL A 602 -32.65 10.37 36.75
CA VAL A 602 -31.23 9.99 36.94
C VAL A 602 -30.44 10.20 35.64
N TRP A 603 -29.14 10.49 35.74
CA TRP A 603 -28.21 10.50 34.60
C TRP A 603 -27.66 9.10 34.35
N VAL A 604 -27.83 8.60 33.13
CA VAL A 604 -27.31 7.29 32.71
C VAL A 604 -26.20 7.49 31.70
N ALA A 605 -25.02 6.96 31.99
CA ALA A 605 -23.88 7.05 31.08
C ALA A 605 -24.12 6.22 29.80
N PHE A 606 -23.68 6.75 28.65
CA PHE A 606 -23.67 6.04 27.38
C PHE A 606 -22.43 6.44 26.56
N ASN A 607 -22.14 5.67 25.51
CA ASN A 607 -21.02 5.96 24.61
C ASN A 607 -21.56 6.17 23.19
N PRO A 608 -21.53 7.41 22.64
CA PRO A 608 -21.86 7.62 21.24
C PRO A 608 -20.81 6.99 20.32
N THR A 609 -21.21 6.66 19.10
CA THR A 609 -20.25 6.39 18.03
C THR A 609 -19.49 7.68 17.71
N VAL A 610 -18.17 7.69 17.82
CA VAL A 610 -17.34 8.88 17.55
C VAL A 610 -16.64 8.73 16.20
N THR A 611 -17.13 9.43 15.17
CA THR A 611 -16.57 9.37 13.80
C THR A 611 -16.80 10.70 13.08
N THR A 612 -15.90 11.10 12.19
CA THR A 612 -16.06 12.32 11.38
C THR A 612 -17.03 12.13 10.20
N GLN A 613 -17.29 10.87 9.83
CA GLN A 613 -18.24 10.50 8.78
C GLN A 613 -19.50 9.87 9.38
N ASP A 614 -20.60 10.01 8.65
CA ASP A 614 -21.89 9.42 8.99
C ASP A 614 -21.75 7.89 9.15
N PRO A 615 -22.00 7.32 10.34
CA PRO A 615 -21.83 5.89 10.58
C PRO A 615 -22.91 5.03 9.90
N SER A 616 -23.97 5.63 9.36
CA SER A 616 -24.92 4.94 8.47
C SER A 616 -24.39 4.78 7.04
N MET A 617 -23.39 5.57 6.65
CA MET A 617 -22.76 5.51 5.34
C MET A 617 -21.44 4.73 5.41
N ILE A 618 -21.50 3.46 5.05
CA ILE A 618 -20.33 2.58 5.02
C ILE A 618 -19.64 2.68 3.67
N ALA A 619 -18.32 2.92 3.68
CA ALA A 619 -17.51 3.00 2.48
C ALA A 619 -17.49 1.66 1.72
N ILE A 620 -17.59 1.71 0.39
CA ILE A 620 -17.41 0.54 -0.48
C ILE A 620 -16.02 -0.06 -0.19
N GLY A 621 -15.97 -1.38 -0.04
CA GLY A 621 -14.76 -2.13 0.32
C GLY A 621 -14.57 -2.34 1.82
N SER A 622 -15.43 -1.79 2.68
CA SER A 622 -15.38 -2.06 4.12
C SER A 622 -15.62 -3.53 4.42
N TYR A 623 -14.85 -4.11 5.34
CA TYR A 623 -15.03 -5.49 5.79
C TYR A 623 -15.88 -5.56 7.05
N TRP A 624 -16.73 -6.58 7.14
CA TRP A 624 -17.49 -6.93 8.34
C TRP A 624 -17.33 -8.41 8.63
N PHE A 625 -16.90 -8.73 9.86
CA PHE A 625 -16.91 -10.07 10.40
C PHE A 625 -18.13 -10.26 11.29
N ASN A 626 -19.07 -11.07 10.82
CA ASN A 626 -20.28 -11.39 11.56
C ASN A 626 -19.99 -12.51 12.56
N THR A 627 -19.94 -12.17 13.85
CA THR A 627 -19.62 -13.12 14.93
C THR A 627 -20.77 -14.09 15.25
N SER A 628 -21.99 -13.84 14.76
CA SER A 628 -23.12 -14.75 14.98
C SER A 628 -23.05 -16.02 14.11
N ASN A 629 -22.43 -15.92 12.93
CA ASN A 629 -22.38 -17.00 11.94
C ASN A 629 -20.97 -17.23 11.35
N ASN A 630 -19.94 -16.53 11.85
CA ASN A 630 -18.54 -16.64 11.44
C ASN A 630 -18.30 -16.36 9.94
N THR A 631 -19.03 -15.42 9.35
CA THR A 631 -18.82 -15.00 7.95
C THR A 631 -18.05 -13.69 7.87
N LEU A 632 -17.04 -13.62 6.98
CA LEU A 632 -16.43 -12.37 6.55
C LEU A 632 -17.16 -11.85 5.30
N GLN A 633 -17.52 -10.58 5.31
CA GLN A 633 -18.26 -9.93 4.24
C GLN A 633 -17.60 -8.61 3.86
N ILE A 634 -17.77 -8.19 2.61
CA ILE A 634 -17.31 -6.90 2.09
C ILE A 634 -18.52 -6.10 1.59
N TRP A 635 -18.55 -4.80 1.91
CA TRP A 635 -19.61 -3.91 1.47
C TRP A 635 -19.37 -3.47 0.02
N ASN A 636 -20.31 -3.74 -0.88
CA ASN A 636 -20.20 -3.35 -2.30
C ASN A 636 -20.96 -2.05 -2.65
N GLY A 637 -21.49 -1.34 -1.66
CA GLY A 637 -22.33 -0.15 -1.85
C GLY A 637 -23.84 -0.41 -1.83
N ALA A 638 -24.27 -1.67 -1.96
CA ALA A 638 -25.68 -2.06 -1.94
C ALA A 638 -25.99 -3.20 -0.96
N ALA A 639 -25.07 -4.16 -0.81
CA ALA A 639 -25.22 -5.33 0.05
C ALA A 639 -23.88 -5.81 0.61
N TRP A 640 -23.95 -6.59 1.68
CA TRP A 640 -22.81 -7.35 2.21
C TRP A 640 -22.62 -8.63 1.38
N VAL A 641 -21.43 -8.77 0.79
CA VAL A 641 -21.06 -9.93 -0.03
C VAL A 641 -20.05 -10.78 0.72
N ASN A 642 -20.30 -12.10 0.84
CA ASN A 642 -19.37 -13.00 1.50
C ASN A 642 -18.03 -13.08 0.76
N VAL A 643 -16.93 -13.06 1.51
CA VAL A 643 -15.58 -13.27 1.01
C VAL A 643 -14.92 -14.44 1.72
N ALA A 644 -14.11 -15.21 0.98
CA ALA A 644 -13.35 -16.30 1.55
C ALA A 644 -12.22 -15.76 2.45
N TYR A 645 -11.98 -16.44 3.55
CA TYR A 645 -10.88 -16.14 4.46
C TYR A 645 -10.32 -17.43 5.06
N SER A 646 -9.09 -17.35 5.54
CA SER A 646 -8.42 -18.41 6.28
C SER A 646 -8.36 -18.08 7.76
N THR A 647 -8.46 -19.09 8.62
CA THR A 647 -8.16 -18.97 10.07
C THR A 647 -6.72 -19.35 10.40
N THR A 648 -5.93 -19.74 9.40
CA THR A 648 -4.49 -19.99 9.50
C THR A 648 -3.72 -18.95 8.69
N PRO A 649 -2.63 -18.37 9.22
CA PRO A 649 -1.86 -17.36 8.50
C PRO A 649 -1.22 -17.97 7.25
N PHE A 650 -1.15 -17.18 6.18
CA PHE A 650 -0.51 -17.56 4.91
C PHE A 650 1.02 -17.53 4.92
N THR A 651 1.65 -17.42 6.09
CA THR A 651 3.12 -17.44 6.22
C THR A 651 3.65 -18.77 5.69
N PRO A 652 4.51 -18.76 4.65
CA PRO A 652 5.12 -19.99 4.16
C PRO A 652 5.99 -20.65 5.23
N VAL A 653 6.11 -21.98 5.20
CA VAL A 653 7.10 -22.68 6.02
C VAL A 653 8.51 -22.39 5.47
N THR A 654 9.50 -22.21 6.34
CA THR A 654 10.91 -22.05 5.92
C THR A 654 11.32 -23.17 4.97
N GLY A 655 11.93 -22.81 3.84
CA GLY A 655 12.29 -23.74 2.77
C GLY A 655 11.23 -23.90 1.68
N SER A 656 10.04 -23.29 1.84
CA SER A 656 9.04 -23.21 0.76
C SER A 656 9.65 -22.48 -0.44
N SER A 657 9.49 -23.03 -1.64
CA SER A 657 9.98 -22.44 -2.89
C SER A 657 8.85 -21.82 -3.71
N TRP A 658 9.19 -20.89 -4.59
CA TRP A 658 8.30 -20.26 -5.56
C TRP A 658 9.14 -19.77 -6.74
N PHE A 659 8.72 -20.06 -7.97
CA PHE A 659 9.38 -19.53 -9.16
C PHE A 659 8.73 -18.22 -9.58
N ASN A 660 9.50 -17.13 -9.52
CA ASN A 660 9.05 -15.79 -9.85
C ASN A 660 9.22 -15.51 -11.34
N THR A 661 8.12 -15.61 -12.09
CA THR A 661 8.11 -15.40 -13.55
C THR A 661 8.31 -13.94 -13.97
N ALA A 662 8.30 -12.98 -13.04
CA ALA A 662 8.59 -11.58 -13.35
C ALA A 662 10.11 -11.31 -13.43
N THR A 663 10.91 -12.14 -12.77
CA THR A 663 12.38 -12.00 -12.71
C THR A 663 13.13 -13.25 -13.17
N ASN A 664 12.41 -14.31 -13.53
CA ASN A 664 12.93 -15.64 -13.86
C ASN A 664 13.90 -16.19 -12.81
N THR A 665 13.54 -16.04 -11.53
CA THR A 665 14.34 -16.52 -10.40
C THR A 665 13.57 -17.47 -9.51
N LEU A 666 14.22 -18.56 -9.09
CA LEU A 666 13.73 -19.40 -8.02
C LEU A 666 13.91 -18.67 -6.69
N MET A 667 12.84 -18.54 -5.93
CA MET A 667 12.84 -17.92 -4.61
C MET A 667 12.61 -18.99 -3.54
N VAL A 668 13.24 -18.83 -2.38
CA VAL A 668 12.99 -19.65 -1.18
C VAL A 668 12.63 -18.75 0.00
N TRP A 669 11.66 -19.20 0.79
CA TRP A 669 11.29 -18.52 2.03
C TRP A 669 12.30 -18.84 3.13
N ASN A 670 13.05 -17.83 3.59
CA ASN A 670 14.06 -18.01 4.65
C ASN A 670 13.46 -17.96 6.08
N GLY A 671 12.13 -17.81 6.21
CA GLY A 671 11.43 -17.60 7.47
C GLY A 671 10.96 -16.16 7.69
N THR A 672 11.51 -15.20 6.94
CA THR A 672 11.18 -13.76 7.05
C THR A 672 10.91 -13.09 5.70
N THR A 673 11.58 -13.50 4.63
CA THR A 673 11.39 -12.96 3.28
C THR A 673 11.72 -14.01 2.24
N TRP A 674 11.27 -13.78 1.01
CA TRP A 674 11.69 -14.52 -0.17
C TRP A 674 13.08 -14.07 -0.59
N VAL A 675 14.02 -15.00 -0.67
CA VAL A 675 15.38 -14.74 -1.16
C VAL A 675 15.66 -15.62 -2.39
N PRO A 676 16.53 -15.19 -3.32
CA PRO A 676 16.95 -16.03 -4.43
C PRO A 676 17.53 -17.35 -3.90
N ALA A 677 17.07 -18.46 -4.46
CA ALA A 677 17.52 -19.80 -4.16
C ALA A 677 18.37 -20.32 -5.30
N THR A 678 19.40 -21.11 -4.97
CA THR A 678 20.18 -21.83 -5.98
C THR A 678 19.35 -23.01 -6.49
N PRO A 679 19.07 -23.12 -7.81
CA PRO A 679 18.43 -24.29 -8.39
C PRO A 679 19.23 -25.58 -8.17
N ALA A 680 18.57 -26.74 -8.28
CA ALA A 680 19.22 -28.05 -8.13
C ALA A 680 20.36 -28.27 -9.14
N ALA A 681 20.27 -27.66 -10.31
CA ALA A 681 21.36 -27.56 -11.27
C ALA A 681 21.28 -26.25 -12.03
N MET A 682 22.40 -25.83 -12.60
CA MET A 682 22.48 -24.67 -13.49
C MET A 682 23.41 -24.96 -14.66
N VAL A 683 23.24 -24.23 -15.75
CA VAL A 683 24.15 -24.21 -16.89
C VAL A 683 24.72 -22.80 -17.06
N GLU A 684 26.01 -22.74 -17.38
CA GLU A 684 26.69 -21.50 -17.76
C GLU A 684 27.65 -21.75 -18.92
N MET A 685 28.23 -20.69 -19.47
CA MET A 685 29.29 -20.79 -20.49
C MET A 685 30.65 -20.52 -19.84
N ASP A 686 31.58 -21.47 -19.94
CA ASP A 686 32.93 -21.30 -19.40
C ASP A 686 33.79 -20.35 -20.25
N CYS A 687 34.98 -19.99 -19.75
CA CYS A 687 35.89 -19.09 -20.47
C CYS A 687 36.46 -19.67 -21.78
N ALA A 688 36.23 -20.95 -22.06
CA ALA A 688 36.60 -21.64 -23.29
C ALA A 688 35.42 -21.80 -24.27
N GLY A 689 34.23 -21.29 -23.94
CA GLY A 689 33.03 -21.35 -24.77
C GLY A 689 32.30 -22.69 -24.71
N ASN A 690 32.51 -23.50 -23.66
CA ASN A 690 31.77 -24.73 -23.42
C ASN A 690 30.58 -24.49 -22.48
N LEU A 691 29.49 -25.23 -22.65
CA LEU A 691 28.42 -25.29 -21.65
C LEU A 691 28.89 -26.11 -20.45
N LEU A 692 28.95 -25.47 -19.29
CA LEU A 692 29.26 -26.07 -18.01
C LEU A 692 27.97 -26.29 -17.23
N PHE A 693 27.63 -27.54 -16.96
CA PHE A 693 26.52 -27.91 -16.09
C PHE A 693 27.04 -28.14 -14.67
N THR A 694 26.44 -27.44 -13.72
CA THR A 694 26.77 -27.54 -12.29
C THR A 694 25.61 -28.22 -11.57
N ASP A 695 25.91 -29.33 -10.90
CA ASP A 695 24.97 -30.04 -10.02
C ASP A 695 25.14 -29.52 -8.58
N ASN A 696 24.11 -28.86 -8.06
CA ASN A 696 24.10 -28.27 -6.72
C ASN A 696 23.49 -29.20 -5.67
N THR A 697 23.19 -30.46 -6.02
CA THR A 697 22.61 -31.45 -5.10
C THR A 697 23.64 -32.26 -4.32
N LEU A 698 24.92 -32.20 -4.71
CA LEU A 698 26.04 -32.97 -4.15
C LEU A 698 26.89 -32.21 -3.14
#